data_AF-A0A318CYJ3-F1
#
_entry.id   AF-A0A318CYJ3-F1
#
_cell.length_a   1.000
_cell.length_b   1.000
_cell.length_c   1.000
_cell.angle_alpha   90.00
_cell.angle_beta   90.00
_cell.angle_gamma   90.00
#
_symmetry.space_group_name_H-M   'P 1'
#
loop_
_entity.id
_entity.type
_entity.pdbx_description
1 polymer ?
#
loop_
_entity_poly.entity_id
_entity_poly.type
_entity_poly.pdbx_seq_one_letter_code
_entity_poly.pdbx_strand_id
1 'polypeptide(L)'
;MQLQDNAKALAMAEQIEKIGEDDELVTHAKAWAARNLGHFQISEEAWQRLKEYGQKSEYAYGLAEVVFLRGNPSKALQALKRFIQCNDETDPACLSLACTIHESRDEFLEAFRLLNNCYDKIQNDPQLLMKYMDLGYHVDQEDKAHEALMRLDALRQEGKVPEEAFVRLDLDQVLEMFRQRRETAKKVNDLYRQGKFPRLMVCEHKNMPLYMDWAVRTQEWCPDDPEEWIDFTTYSTNGMRIERVKQRNQLTPISVPPDATEIVIDYHALITVHRLGLIDTIQKRYRKIYYPHVLEIIWTNDQRRFGHHQLSKEKAYRALNERLTAKQINEMTAPIPFEAEDKEKDTPTKRNLRLARLEKILVIDAFVKEKDLADFEDITVIRLSQVVDWLYARGKIGENRLRELSAVCRGELEIVKTDCHKLIEDAPQLLVSETTLELMEQYDLNQHVLGLGKQIVIENYTARYIRQAVLEIDFGKEVGKWHRDLSKLVRDSNVFESVHPDIDPKDHVLLDTPYYEGSVSAIKYAAKAELFLLTDDRMTQMIRENEWVNRQFGTDALLKDLFEKGLITIQEYSNRFLQLCRWRYRFLLPDVRVLLFLARQYKKKPLGKPLNEIATYGRQCMQDTELFLVPEPTVPPLPLGIKFQMAWVERWLAFLASVWQDDDFTRENLEQITRKVYEQALPGPPKGLKDEIRENYSGLEDKFIFGKLFMLAVEAETPELLHGLLSQTFRKLGYDEKRQEEGLKEHLERLSELPGIDIRTIGRGIAIRIIMAFYGKRESYNVPPLLHPVLQKFGLLNEGQDTMQNIEDDREVGGYRLDELVDLIVAQQRLPEYKADRPFIKVPPAPKKPGLIFVPHELIQSASAELRIAALHDILDHSELSKFTKSLVKNKAENIKSRTPAAWRPAAAEVADAVLKDFLYASSLFVKAMPLTPPRQDWIDTAWSNLLHTNLDSVWSEVPGIISKRWSEKILREKLYKALESKKNKEDKKRKGSRIIRVTYRLKCGTKRLAQPGLKISTTLLERLNLTLRQSLAPLARKTLGFSKERKNLRKQIVFFQAFYNFARPHMSLREKVSETTKPFEQRWASKTPGMAAGLTDHVWTFRELLTVKLAQAP
;
A
#
# COMPACT_ATOMS: atom_id res chain seq x y z
N MET A 1 -5.59 -24.37 -16.80
CA MET A 1 -6.21 -25.13 -17.92
C MET A 1 -7.52 -25.77 -17.46
N GLN A 2 -7.52 -26.59 -16.40
CA GLN A 2 -8.71 -27.26 -15.82
C GLN A 2 -9.91 -26.35 -15.46
N LEU A 3 -9.71 -25.10 -14.99
CA LEU A 3 -10.83 -24.21 -14.63
C LEU A 3 -11.52 -23.53 -15.83
N GLN A 4 -10.78 -23.22 -16.90
CA GLN A 4 -11.37 -22.78 -18.17
C GLN A 4 -12.20 -23.90 -18.81
N ASP A 5 -11.83 -25.15 -18.55
CA ASP A 5 -12.59 -26.32 -18.94
C ASP A 5 -13.84 -26.48 -18.06
N ASN A 6 -13.79 -26.15 -16.76
CA ASN A 6 -14.97 -26.19 -15.86
C ASN A 6 -16.06 -25.15 -16.23
N ALA A 7 -15.71 -23.89 -16.52
CA ALA A 7 -16.70 -22.88 -16.94
C ALA A 7 -17.39 -23.23 -18.26
N LYS A 8 -16.61 -23.75 -19.22
CA LYS A 8 -17.14 -24.27 -20.48
C LYS A 8 -17.96 -25.54 -20.27
N ALA A 9 -17.51 -26.45 -19.41
CA ALA A 9 -18.22 -27.67 -19.08
C ALA A 9 -19.57 -27.37 -18.42
N LEU A 10 -19.63 -26.42 -17.49
CA LEU A 10 -20.89 -25.98 -16.88
C LEU A 10 -21.84 -25.38 -17.93
N ALA A 11 -21.36 -24.44 -18.74
CA ALA A 11 -22.18 -23.82 -19.79
C ALA A 11 -22.66 -24.84 -20.85
N MET A 12 -21.82 -25.81 -21.20
CA MET A 12 -22.15 -26.86 -22.16
C MET A 12 -23.13 -27.87 -21.57
N ALA A 13 -22.97 -28.25 -20.30
CA ALA A 13 -23.92 -29.10 -19.59
C ALA A 13 -25.31 -28.42 -19.47
N GLU A 14 -25.36 -27.13 -19.14
CA GLU A 14 -26.62 -26.36 -19.11
C GLU A 14 -27.26 -26.22 -20.51
N GLN A 15 -26.47 -26.17 -21.58
CA GLN A 15 -26.98 -26.16 -22.95
C GLN A 15 -27.56 -27.53 -23.35
N ILE A 16 -26.89 -28.63 -22.97
CA ILE A 16 -27.34 -29.99 -23.25
C ILE A 16 -28.65 -30.30 -22.49
N GLU A 17 -28.75 -29.89 -21.21
CA GLU A 17 -30.00 -29.96 -20.44
C GLU A 17 -31.16 -29.21 -21.13
N LYS A 18 -30.90 -28.02 -21.69
CA LYS A 18 -31.92 -27.23 -22.42
C LYS A 18 -32.41 -27.90 -23.70
N ILE A 19 -31.63 -28.80 -24.28
CA ILE A 19 -31.98 -29.55 -25.50
C ILE A 19 -32.70 -30.87 -25.12
N GLY A 20 -32.79 -31.21 -23.83
CA GLY A 20 -33.52 -32.37 -23.33
C GLY A 20 -32.72 -33.68 -23.31
N GLU A 21 -31.41 -33.64 -23.57
CA GLU A 21 -30.51 -34.79 -23.51
C GLU A 21 -29.72 -34.80 -22.20
N ASP A 22 -30.43 -34.82 -21.07
CA ASP A 22 -29.81 -34.84 -19.75
C ASP A 22 -29.63 -36.28 -19.26
N ASP A 23 -28.37 -36.74 -19.22
CA ASP A 23 -27.97 -38.08 -18.80
C ASP A 23 -26.99 -38.00 -17.61
N GLU A 24 -26.77 -39.11 -16.92
CA GLU A 24 -25.97 -39.25 -15.70
C GLU A 24 -24.61 -38.52 -15.81
N LEU A 25 -23.91 -38.66 -16.94
CA LEU A 25 -22.60 -38.04 -17.19
C LEU A 25 -22.67 -36.52 -17.29
N VAL A 26 -23.73 -35.97 -17.86
CA VAL A 26 -23.91 -34.52 -18.05
C VAL A 26 -24.23 -33.87 -16.70
N THR A 27 -25.14 -34.48 -15.93
CA THR A 27 -25.45 -34.02 -14.57
C THR A 27 -24.22 -34.13 -13.65
N HIS A 28 -23.41 -35.17 -13.79
CA HIS A 28 -22.16 -35.36 -13.03
C HIS A 28 -21.10 -34.30 -13.35
N ALA A 29 -20.85 -34.05 -14.64
CA ALA A 29 -19.95 -32.99 -15.08
C ALA A 29 -20.43 -31.61 -14.61
N LYS A 30 -21.74 -31.35 -14.65
CA LYS A 30 -22.35 -30.12 -14.13
C LYS A 30 -22.10 -29.97 -12.63
N ALA A 31 -22.28 -31.03 -11.84
CA ALA A 31 -22.12 -31.00 -10.40
C ALA A 31 -20.69 -30.63 -9.98
N TRP A 32 -19.68 -31.27 -10.59
CA TRP A 32 -18.27 -30.98 -10.35
C TRP A 32 -17.83 -29.61 -10.88
N ALA A 33 -18.26 -29.23 -12.08
CA ALA A 33 -17.95 -27.93 -12.66
C ALA A 33 -18.53 -26.79 -11.81
N ALA A 34 -19.79 -26.92 -11.40
CA ALA A 34 -20.45 -25.97 -10.50
C ALA A 34 -19.75 -25.89 -9.14
N ARG A 35 -19.35 -27.02 -8.54
CA ARG A 35 -18.58 -27.06 -7.29
C ARG A 35 -17.26 -26.31 -7.40
N ASN A 36 -16.49 -26.57 -8.46
CA ASN A 36 -15.19 -25.95 -8.69
C ASN A 36 -15.27 -24.45 -9.01
N LEU A 37 -16.41 -23.99 -9.53
CA LEU A 37 -16.70 -22.57 -9.77
C LEU A 37 -17.36 -21.87 -8.57
N GLY A 38 -17.66 -22.61 -7.49
CA GLY A 38 -18.31 -22.04 -6.31
C GLY A 38 -19.83 -21.90 -6.38
N HIS A 39 -20.46 -22.44 -7.43
CA HIS A 39 -21.92 -22.45 -7.58
C HIS A 39 -22.54 -23.60 -6.78
N PHE A 40 -22.40 -23.57 -5.45
CA PHE A 40 -22.79 -24.69 -4.57
C PHE A 40 -24.28 -25.02 -4.59
N GLN A 41 -25.16 -24.05 -4.83
CA GLN A 41 -26.60 -24.33 -5.00
C GLN A 41 -26.85 -25.20 -6.24
N ILE A 42 -26.26 -24.80 -7.38
CA ILE A 42 -26.38 -25.54 -8.65
C ILE A 42 -25.73 -26.92 -8.51
N SER A 43 -24.57 -26.98 -7.84
CA SER A 43 -23.87 -28.23 -7.57
C SER A 43 -24.67 -29.15 -6.66
N GLU A 44 -25.27 -28.64 -5.58
CA GLU A 44 -26.10 -29.44 -4.68
C GLU A 44 -27.33 -29.99 -5.40
N GLU A 45 -28.01 -29.18 -6.22
CA GLU A 45 -29.15 -29.63 -7.03
C GLU A 45 -28.75 -30.73 -8.01
N ALA A 46 -27.62 -30.57 -8.70
CA ALA A 46 -27.08 -31.58 -9.61
C ALA A 46 -26.71 -32.88 -8.86
N TRP A 47 -26.06 -32.78 -7.70
CA TRP A 47 -25.74 -33.94 -6.85
C TRP A 47 -26.98 -34.63 -6.26
N GLN A 48 -28.01 -33.87 -5.91
CA GLN A 48 -29.29 -34.43 -5.48
C GLN A 48 -29.96 -35.20 -6.62
N ARG A 49 -29.92 -34.67 -7.84
CA ARG A 49 -30.47 -35.33 -9.03
C ARG A 49 -29.71 -36.59 -9.42
N LEU A 50 -28.38 -36.62 -9.25
CA LEU A 50 -27.57 -37.83 -9.49
C LEU A 50 -27.99 -39.03 -8.64
N LYS A 51 -28.63 -38.81 -7.48
CA LYS A 51 -29.20 -39.90 -6.68
C LYS A 51 -30.34 -40.65 -7.37
N GLU A 52 -31.00 -40.04 -8.34
CA GLU A 52 -32.07 -40.66 -9.13
C GLU A 52 -31.50 -41.73 -10.09
N TYR A 53 -30.25 -41.58 -10.53
CA TYR A 53 -29.54 -42.54 -11.39
C TYR A 53 -28.90 -43.70 -10.61
N GLY A 54 -28.78 -43.57 -9.29
CA GLY A 54 -28.30 -44.64 -8.40
C GLY A 54 -27.70 -44.11 -7.09
N GLN A 55 -27.60 -44.98 -6.10
CA GLN A 55 -26.92 -44.66 -4.84
C GLN A 55 -25.46 -45.12 -4.87
N LYS A 56 -24.59 -44.31 -5.48
CA LYS A 56 -23.13 -44.53 -5.54
C LYS A 56 -22.42 -43.72 -4.44
N SER A 57 -21.27 -44.22 -3.94
CA SER A 57 -20.49 -43.54 -2.89
C SER A 57 -19.99 -42.17 -3.35
N GLU A 58 -19.56 -42.06 -4.61
CA GLU A 58 -19.12 -40.81 -5.22
C GLU A 58 -20.19 -39.69 -5.16
N TYR A 59 -21.46 -40.02 -5.39
CA TYR A 59 -22.54 -39.02 -5.36
C TYR A 59 -22.86 -38.59 -3.93
N ALA A 60 -22.79 -39.54 -2.98
CA ALA A 60 -22.93 -39.23 -1.57
C ALA A 60 -21.79 -38.35 -1.08
N TYR A 61 -20.55 -38.62 -1.51
CA TYR A 61 -19.38 -37.79 -1.24
C TYR A 61 -19.56 -36.38 -1.81
N GLY A 62 -19.84 -36.24 -3.11
CA GLY A 62 -20.00 -34.93 -3.77
C GLY A 62 -21.12 -34.10 -3.16
N LEU A 63 -22.27 -34.72 -2.87
CA LEU A 63 -23.36 -34.04 -2.17
C LEU A 63 -22.97 -33.62 -0.75
N ALA A 64 -22.35 -34.51 0.02
CA ALA A 64 -21.98 -34.23 1.39
C ALA A 64 -20.93 -33.12 1.48
N GLU A 65 -19.94 -33.12 0.59
CA GLU A 65 -18.90 -32.11 0.51
C GLU A 65 -19.52 -30.72 0.25
N VAL A 66 -20.40 -30.62 -0.75
CA VAL A 66 -21.07 -29.35 -1.08
C VAL A 66 -21.98 -28.87 0.04
N VAL A 67 -22.77 -29.77 0.63
CA VAL A 67 -23.65 -29.46 1.76
C VAL A 67 -22.86 -29.03 3.00
N PHE A 68 -21.69 -29.63 3.22
CA PHE A 68 -20.77 -29.25 4.28
C PHE A 68 -20.16 -27.86 4.05
N LEU A 69 -19.70 -27.56 2.83
CA LEU A 69 -19.18 -26.24 2.44
C LEU A 69 -20.23 -25.13 2.56
N ARG A 70 -21.52 -25.48 2.41
CA ARG A 70 -22.66 -24.58 2.66
C ARG A 70 -23.02 -24.41 4.14
N GLY A 71 -22.26 -25.02 5.05
CA GLY A 71 -22.45 -24.86 6.49
C GLY A 71 -23.50 -25.78 7.12
N ASN A 72 -23.91 -26.87 6.47
CA ASN A 72 -24.87 -27.82 7.06
C ASN A 72 -24.24 -29.21 7.32
N PRO A 73 -23.38 -29.34 8.35
CA PRO A 73 -22.63 -30.57 8.61
C PRO A 73 -23.53 -31.76 8.96
N SER A 74 -24.68 -31.53 9.61
CA SER A 74 -25.61 -32.61 9.96
C SER A 74 -26.25 -33.23 8.71
N LYS A 75 -26.65 -32.41 7.72
CA LYS A 75 -27.18 -32.89 6.44
C LYS A 75 -26.08 -33.58 5.61
N ALA A 76 -24.83 -33.11 5.69
CA ALA A 76 -23.69 -33.75 5.05
C ALA A 76 -23.42 -35.16 5.63
N LEU A 77 -23.36 -35.30 6.96
CA LEU A 77 -23.23 -36.61 7.63
C LEU A 77 -24.38 -37.55 7.29
N GLN A 78 -25.62 -37.03 7.19
CA GLN A 78 -26.77 -37.82 6.78
C GLN A 78 -26.62 -38.36 5.35
N ALA A 79 -26.04 -37.58 4.43
CA ALA A 79 -25.78 -38.01 3.07
C ALA A 79 -24.71 -39.14 3.01
N LEU A 80 -23.72 -39.11 3.90
CA LEU A 80 -22.67 -40.12 4.00
C LEU A 80 -23.09 -41.39 4.75
N LYS A 81 -24.18 -41.35 5.53
CA LYS A 81 -24.58 -42.37 6.51
C LYS A 81 -24.53 -43.82 5.99
N ARG A 82 -24.82 -44.07 4.71
CA ARG A 82 -24.77 -45.42 4.10
C ARG A 82 -23.35 -45.95 3.95
N PHE A 83 -22.41 -45.09 3.56
CA PHE A 83 -21.04 -45.43 3.16
C PHE A 83 -20.02 -45.35 4.31
N ILE A 84 -20.47 -45.12 5.55
CA ILE A 84 -19.62 -44.97 6.75
C ILE A 84 -19.94 -45.99 7.85
N GLN A 85 -20.73 -47.03 7.55
CA GLN A 85 -21.21 -48.02 8.54
C GLN A 85 -20.28 -49.21 8.76
N CYS A 86 -19.07 -49.21 8.19
CA CYS A 86 -18.11 -50.31 8.25
C CYS A 86 -18.63 -51.65 7.65
N ASN A 87 -19.64 -51.59 6.78
CA ASN A 87 -20.16 -52.71 5.98
C ASN A 87 -19.47 -52.79 4.60
N ASP A 88 -19.87 -53.72 3.74
CA ASP A 88 -19.28 -53.90 2.40
C ASP A 88 -19.45 -52.71 1.46
N GLU A 89 -20.37 -51.80 1.77
CA GLU A 89 -20.59 -50.55 1.03
C GLU A 89 -19.72 -49.40 1.57
N THR A 90 -18.81 -49.65 2.50
CA THR A 90 -17.99 -48.59 3.10
C THR A 90 -16.96 -48.04 2.12
N ASP A 91 -16.91 -46.71 2.01
CA ASP A 91 -16.05 -46.01 1.06
C ASP A 91 -14.99 -45.16 1.82
N PRO A 92 -13.69 -45.34 1.54
CA PRO A 92 -12.61 -44.61 2.21
C PRO A 92 -12.71 -43.08 2.12
N ALA A 93 -13.13 -42.54 0.97
CA ALA A 93 -13.26 -41.10 0.79
C ALA A 93 -14.44 -40.54 1.61
N CYS A 94 -15.56 -41.26 1.64
CA CYS A 94 -16.72 -40.93 2.48
C CYS A 94 -16.37 -40.97 3.97
N LEU A 95 -15.62 -41.99 4.42
CA LEU A 95 -15.11 -42.08 5.80
C LEU A 95 -14.22 -40.88 6.14
N SER A 96 -13.26 -40.56 5.27
CA SER A 96 -12.33 -39.42 5.47
C SER A 96 -13.08 -38.09 5.60
N LEU A 97 -14.08 -37.86 4.74
CA LEU A 97 -14.92 -36.66 4.77
C LEU A 97 -15.78 -36.61 6.05
N ALA A 98 -16.38 -37.72 6.47
CA ALA A 98 -17.14 -37.79 7.72
C ALA A 98 -16.27 -37.44 8.93
N CYS A 99 -15.04 -37.96 9.00
CA CYS A 99 -14.08 -37.57 10.03
C CYS A 99 -13.77 -36.07 10.00
N THR A 100 -13.52 -35.50 8.81
CA THR A 100 -13.26 -34.05 8.66
C THR A 100 -14.45 -33.21 9.15
N ILE A 101 -15.69 -33.66 8.90
CA ILE A 101 -16.90 -32.99 9.40
C ILE A 101 -16.96 -33.05 10.93
N HIS A 102 -16.70 -34.20 11.54
CA HIS A 102 -16.65 -34.33 13.01
C HIS A 102 -15.52 -33.51 13.64
N GLU A 103 -14.31 -33.53 13.06
CA GLU A 103 -13.18 -32.70 13.48
C GLU A 103 -13.55 -31.20 13.46
N SER A 104 -14.24 -30.73 12.42
CA SER A 104 -14.69 -29.33 12.32
C SER A 104 -15.68 -28.91 13.42
N ARG A 105 -16.33 -29.89 14.05
CA ARG A 105 -17.29 -29.73 15.15
C ARG A 105 -16.66 -30.00 16.53
N ASP A 106 -15.34 -30.21 16.61
CA ASP A 106 -14.64 -30.57 17.85
C ASP A 106 -15.06 -31.96 18.38
N GLU A 107 -15.63 -32.81 17.52
CA GLU A 107 -16.14 -34.16 17.84
C GLU A 107 -15.07 -35.23 17.55
N PHE A 108 -13.84 -35.02 18.01
CA PHE A 108 -12.69 -35.91 17.72
C PHE A 108 -12.93 -37.37 18.15
N LEU A 109 -13.65 -37.59 19.25
CA LEU A 109 -13.99 -38.93 19.73
C LEU A 109 -14.90 -39.69 18.77
N GLU A 110 -15.86 -39.00 18.15
CA GLU A 110 -16.74 -39.62 17.15
C GLU A 110 -15.99 -39.91 15.84
N ALA A 111 -15.13 -38.99 15.41
CA ALA A 111 -14.23 -39.23 14.26
C ALA A 111 -13.33 -40.44 14.49
N PHE A 112 -12.73 -40.55 15.68
CA PHE A 112 -11.90 -41.69 16.05
C PHE A 112 -12.70 -43.00 16.10
N ARG A 113 -13.89 -43.00 16.72
CA ARG A 113 -14.78 -44.18 16.77
C ARG A 113 -15.12 -44.68 15.38
N LEU A 114 -15.41 -43.77 14.45
CA LEU A 114 -15.75 -44.10 13.06
C LEU A 114 -14.61 -44.86 12.37
N LEU A 115 -13.37 -44.38 12.48
CA LEU A 115 -12.21 -45.08 11.92
C LEU A 115 -11.85 -46.35 12.69
N ASN A 116 -11.91 -46.33 14.02
CA ASN A 116 -11.63 -47.48 14.88
C ASN A 116 -12.56 -48.65 14.57
N ASN A 117 -13.85 -48.40 14.38
CA ASN A 117 -14.82 -49.43 14.01
C ASN A 117 -14.58 -50.00 12.60
N CYS A 118 -13.95 -49.22 11.73
CA CYS A 118 -13.60 -49.58 10.37
C CYS A 118 -12.11 -49.99 10.22
N TYR A 119 -11.38 -50.22 11.32
CA TYR A 119 -9.91 -50.36 11.30
C TYR A 119 -9.44 -51.43 10.30
N ASP A 120 -10.11 -52.59 10.29
CA ASP A 120 -9.79 -53.71 9.40
C ASP A 120 -9.85 -53.33 7.90
N LYS A 121 -10.70 -52.37 7.54
CA LYS A 121 -10.86 -51.88 6.16
C LYS A 121 -9.87 -50.76 5.82
N ILE A 122 -9.37 -50.02 6.81
CA ILE A 122 -8.48 -48.87 6.59
C ILE A 122 -7.00 -49.19 6.85
N GLN A 123 -6.65 -50.32 7.48
CA GLN A 123 -5.27 -50.70 7.86
C GLN A 123 -4.28 -50.85 6.68
N ASN A 124 -4.75 -50.70 5.44
CA ASN A 124 -3.95 -50.72 4.22
C ASN A 124 -4.02 -49.39 3.45
N ASP A 125 -4.75 -48.40 3.96
CA ASP A 125 -4.88 -47.06 3.40
C ASP A 125 -3.98 -46.10 4.20
N PRO A 126 -2.85 -45.63 3.64
CA PRO A 126 -1.93 -44.76 4.36
C PRO A 126 -2.53 -43.42 4.80
N GLN A 127 -3.44 -42.84 4.00
CA GLN A 127 -4.03 -41.54 4.30
C GLN A 127 -5.00 -41.63 5.49
N LEU A 128 -5.84 -42.67 5.50
CA LEU A 128 -6.75 -42.94 6.61
C LEU A 128 -6.01 -43.41 7.86
N LEU A 129 -4.91 -44.17 7.73
CA LEU A 129 -4.06 -44.54 8.86
C LEU A 129 -3.37 -43.35 9.51
N MET A 130 -2.85 -42.40 8.73
CA MET A 130 -2.30 -41.15 9.29
C MET A 130 -3.38 -40.37 10.04
N LYS A 131 -4.57 -40.22 9.45
CA LYS A 131 -5.71 -39.57 10.12
C LYS A 131 -6.14 -40.31 11.39
N TYR A 132 -6.14 -41.65 11.37
CA TYR A 132 -6.46 -42.47 12.54
C TYR A 132 -5.42 -42.31 13.66
N MET A 133 -4.13 -42.28 13.30
CA MET A 133 -3.03 -41.99 14.23
C MET A 133 -3.21 -40.61 14.86
N ASP A 134 -3.42 -39.57 14.04
CA ASP A 134 -3.62 -38.20 14.53
C ASP A 134 -4.82 -38.10 15.48
N LEU A 135 -5.95 -38.70 15.11
CA LEU A 135 -7.15 -38.75 15.95
C LEU A 135 -6.89 -39.52 17.26
N GLY A 136 -6.12 -40.60 17.23
CA GLY A 136 -5.72 -41.35 18.42
C GLY A 136 -5.01 -40.49 19.45
N TYR A 137 -4.10 -39.61 19.02
CA TYR A 137 -3.46 -38.64 19.92
C TYR A 137 -4.42 -37.59 20.49
N HIS A 138 -5.41 -37.16 19.70
CA HIS A 138 -6.42 -36.18 20.14
C HIS A 138 -7.41 -36.75 21.17
N VAL A 139 -7.59 -38.07 21.22
CA VAL A 139 -8.60 -38.72 22.08
C VAL A 139 -8.01 -39.64 23.15
N ASP A 140 -6.71 -39.50 23.43
CA ASP A 140 -6.01 -40.26 24.48
C ASP A 140 -6.04 -41.78 24.22
N GLN A 141 -5.75 -42.17 22.98
CA GLN A 141 -5.66 -43.55 22.50
C GLN A 141 -4.29 -43.79 21.86
N GLU A 142 -3.22 -43.51 22.62
CA GLU A 142 -1.84 -43.53 22.11
C GLU A 142 -1.38 -44.93 21.67
N ASP A 143 -1.82 -45.99 22.34
CA ASP A 143 -1.51 -47.37 21.94
C ASP A 143 -1.96 -47.65 20.52
N LYS A 144 -3.19 -47.22 20.19
CA LYS A 144 -3.76 -47.37 18.84
C LYS A 144 -3.09 -46.46 17.82
N ALA A 145 -2.69 -45.26 18.22
CA ALA A 145 -1.90 -44.37 17.38
C ALA A 145 -0.52 -44.99 17.07
N HIS A 146 0.10 -45.62 18.06
CA HIS A 146 1.36 -46.34 17.89
C HIS A 146 1.20 -47.58 17.00
N GLU A 147 0.16 -48.39 17.17
CA GLU A 147 -0.18 -49.49 16.27
C GLU A 147 -0.34 -49.03 14.83
N ALA A 148 -1.02 -47.91 14.62
CA ALA A 148 -1.19 -47.29 13.30
C ALA A 148 0.15 -46.82 12.71
N LEU A 149 1.02 -46.19 13.52
CA LEU A 149 2.37 -45.80 13.10
C LEU A 149 3.23 -47.01 12.71
N MET A 150 3.18 -48.09 13.49
CA MET A 150 3.86 -49.34 13.18
C MET A 150 3.32 -49.96 11.89
N ARG A 151 2.01 -49.89 11.66
CA ARG A 151 1.40 -50.34 10.40
C ARG A 151 1.82 -49.47 9.21
N LEU A 152 1.91 -48.15 9.38
CA LEU A 152 2.43 -47.24 8.37
C LEU A 152 3.89 -47.54 8.01
N ASP A 153 4.75 -47.82 9.00
CA ASP A 153 6.13 -48.24 8.77
C ASP A 153 6.19 -49.58 8.00
N ALA A 154 5.32 -50.54 8.34
CA ALA A 154 5.19 -51.80 7.59
C ALA A 154 4.75 -51.58 6.14
N LEU A 155 3.73 -50.75 5.88
CA LEU A 155 3.28 -50.42 4.52
C LEU A 155 4.38 -49.73 3.69
N ARG A 156 5.21 -48.91 4.33
CA ARG A 156 6.41 -48.33 3.69
C ARG A 156 7.42 -49.41 3.34
N GLN A 157 7.74 -50.33 4.25
CA GLN A 157 8.64 -51.45 3.98
C GLN A 157 8.10 -52.38 2.87
N GLU A 158 6.78 -52.53 2.76
CA GLU A 158 6.10 -53.25 1.68
C GLU A 158 6.11 -52.51 0.33
N GLY A 159 6.63 -51.27 0.26
CA GLY A 159 6.69 -50.45 -0.96
C GLY A 159 5.34 -49.87 -1.40
N LYS A 160 4.30 -49.93 -0.55
CA LYS A 160 2.96 -49.38 -0.84
C LYS A 160 2.86 -47.87 -0.58
N VAL A 161 3.88 -47.29 0.03
CA VAL A 161 4.01 -45.86 0.30
C VAL A 161 5.36 -45.40 -0.25
N PRO A 162 5.45 -44.24 -0.93
CA PRO A 162 6.73 -43.68 -1.37
C PRO A 162 7.72 -43.58 -0.19
N GLU A 163 9.00 -43.89 -0.41
CA GLU A 163 10.04 -43.78 0.64
C GLU A 163 10.09 -42.36 1.25
N GLU A 164 9.77 -41.36 0.44
CA GLU A 164 9.75 -39.94 0.80
C GLU A 164 8.61 -39.56 1.77
N ALA A 165 7.56 -40.39 1.92
CA ALA A 165 6.41 -40.08 2.76
C ALA A 165 6.75 -40.11 4.26
N PHE A 166 7.75 -40.91 4.66
CA PHE A 166 8.25 -40.98 6.04
C PHE A 166 9.77 -40.88 6.03
N VAL A 167 10.28 -39.66 6.12
CA VAL A 167 11.72 -39.41 6.19
C VAL A 167 12.24 -39.80 7.56
N ARG A 168 13.09 -40.83 7.63
CA ARG A 168 13.93 -41.06 8.81
C ARG A 168 15.09 -40.08 8.76
N LEU A 169 15.08 -39.13 9.69
CA LEU A 169 16.14 -38.15 9.84
C LEU A 169 17.04 -38.59 11.00
N ASP A 170 18.35 -38.62 10.78
CA ASP A 170 19.29 -38.70 11.89
C ASP A 170 19.35 -37.37 12.66
N LEU A 171 19.99 -37.36 13.83
CA LEU A 171 20.03 -36.18 14.69
C LEU A 171 20.70 -34.97 14.01
N ASP A 172 21.73 -35.19 13.20
CA ASP A 172 22.46 -34.12 12.52
C ASP A 172 21.61 -33.50 11.41
N GLN A 173 20.87 -34.33 10.66
CA GLN A 173 19.88 -33.91 9.67
C GLN A 173 18.74 -33.14 10.32
N VAL A 174 18.25 -33.57 11.49
CA VAL A 174 17.23 -32.83 12.25
C VAL A 174 17.76 -31.46 12.70
N LEU A 175 18.98 -31.40 13.22
CA LEU A 175 19.61 -30.14 13.63
C LEU A 175 19.82 -29.19 12.45
N GLU A 176 20.26 -29.71 11.31
CA GLU A 176 20.44 -28.92 10.09
C GLU A 176 19.10 -28.43 9.54
N MET A 177 18.05 -29.26 9.57
CA MET A 177 16.70 -28.84 9.22
C MET A 177 16.19 -27.72 10.14
N PHE A 178 16.44 -27.78 11.45
CA PHE A 178 16.09 -26.69 12.36
C PHE A 178 16.86 -25.41 12.06
N ARG A 179 18.16 -25.49 11.72
CA ARG A 179 18.95 -24.32 11.28
C ARG A 179 18.38 -23.71 10.00
N GLN A 180 18.15 -24.52 8.97
CA GLN A 180 17.59 -24.06 7.69
C GLN A 180 16.19 -23.47 7.86
N ARG A 181 15.34 -24.06 8.70
CA ARG A 181 14.03 -23.50 9.05
C ARG A 181 14.15 -22.14 9.74
N ARG A 182 15.07 -21.99 10.70
CA ARG A 182 15.31 -20.69 11.38
C ARG A 182 15.79 -19.62 10.40
N GLU A 183 16.73 -19.95 9.52
CA GLU A 183 17.22 -19.01 8.50
C GLU A 183 16.13 -18.61 7.51
N THR A 184 15.33 -19.58 7.06
CA THR A 184 14.23 -19.33 6.12
C THR A 184 13.14 -18.50 6.79
N ALA A 185 12.76 -18.81 8.02
CA ALA A 185 11.80 -18.03 8.80
C ALA A 185 12.26 -16.57 8.99
N LYS A 186 13.56 -16.35 9.27
CA LYS A 186 14.15 -15.01 9.34
C LYS A 186 14.02 -14.27 8.01
N LYS A 187 14.43 -14.90 6.90
CA LYS A 187 14.30 -14.33 5.54
C LYS A 187 12.85 -13.97 5.19
N VAL A 188 11.90 -14.85 5.50
CA VAL A 188 10.46 -14.64 5.24
C VAL A 188 9.91 -13.48 6.09
N ASN A 189 10.26 -13.41 7.38
CA ASN A 189 9.89 -12.28 8.23
C ASN A 189 10.48 -10.97 7.71
N ASP A 190 11.74 -10.95 7.28
CA ASP A 190 12.39 -9.76 6.71
C ASP A 190 11.70 -9.28 5.42
N LEU A 191 11.27 -10.20 4.55
CA LEU A 191 10.49 -9.85 3.36
C LEU A 191 9.11 -9.26 3.72
N TYR A 192 8.44 -9.80 4.74
CA TYR A 192 7.19 -9.24 5.25
C TYR A 192 7.38 -7.84 5.84
N ARG A 193 8.41 -7.64 6.66
CA ARG A 193 8.77 -6.33 7.26
C ARG A 193 8.97 -5.25 6.19
N GLN A 194 9.66 -5.61 5.11
CA GLN A 194 9.88 -4.76 3.93
C GLN A 194 8.62 -4.58 3.05
N GLY A 195 7.48 -5.15 3.42
CA GLY A 195 6.23 -5.09 2.65
C GLY A 195 6.29 -5.78 1.29
N LYS A 196 7.13 -6.83 1.17
CA LYS A 196 7.31 -7.62 -0.06
C LYS A 196 6.67 -9.00 0.00
N PHE A 197 6.12 -9.37 1.16
CA PHE A 197 5.53 -10.68 1.40
C PHE A 197 4.27 -10.51 2.27
N PRO A 198 3.13 -11.12 1.93
CA PRO A 198 1.90 -10.98 2.71
C PRO A 198 1.97 -11.81 4.00
N ARG A 199 1.34 -11.34 5.07
CA ARG A 199 1.38 -12.03 6.38
C ARG A 199 0.75 -13.42 6.33
N LEU A 200 -0.30 -13.60 5.53
CA LEU A 200 -0.93 -14.91 5.35
C LEU A 200 0.11 -15.94 4.87
N MET A 201 1.00 -15.58 3.94
CA MET A 201 2.07 -16.48 3.49
C MET A 201 3.17 -16.71 4.55
N VAL A 202 3.42 -15.74 5.44
CA VAL A 202 4.29 -15.96 6.60
C VAL A 202 3.69 -17.02 7.52
N CYS A 203 2.38 -16.99 7.74
CA CYS A 203 1.65 -17.93 8.57
C CYS A 203 1.71 -19.35 8.00
N GLU A 204 1.55 -19.47 6.69
CA GLU A 204 1.70 -20.74 5.97
C GLU A 204 3.10 -21.34 6.19
N HIS A 205 4.15 -20.53 6.01
CA HIS A 205 5.53 -20.98 6.23
C HIS A 205 5.80 -21.39 7.69
N LYS A 206 5.19 -20.69 8.65
CA LYS A 206 5.29 -21.01 10.08
C LYS A 206 4.40 -22.18 10.51
N ASN A 207 3.55 -22.69 9.61
CA ASN A 207 2.51 -23.65 9.94
C ASN A 207 1.64 -23.18 11.13
N MET A 208 1.24 -21.91 11.13
CA MET A 208 0.45 -21.29 12.21
C MET A 208 -0.83 -20.66 11.65
N PRO A 209 -2.02 -20.87 12.25
CA PRO A 209 -3.23 -20.18 11.81
C PRO A 209 -3.08 -18.65 11.86
N LEU A 210 -3.55 -17.91 10.84
CA LEU A 210 -3.43 -16.44 10.82
C LEU A 210 -4.07 -15.80 12.05
N TYR A 211 -5.19 -16.32 12.52
CA TYR A 211 -5.87 -15.82 13.71
C TYR A 211 -5.00 -16.00 14.97
N MET A 212 -4.32 -17.14 15.12
CA MET A 212 -3.39 -17.38 16.23
C MET A 212 -2.18 -16.44 16.14
N ASP A 213 -1.61 -16.31 14.94
CA ASP A 213 -0.49 -15.41 14.66
C ASP A 213 -0.87 -13.96 15.01
N TRP A 214 -2.07 -13.50 14.62
CA TRP A 214 -2.65 -12.20 15.01
C TRP A 214 -2.84 -12.08 16.52
N ALA A 215 -3.39 -13.10 17.18
CA ALA A 215 -3.69 -13.07 18.60
C ALA A 215 -2.41 -12.94 19.44
N VAL A 216 -1.35 -13.69 19.09
CA VAL A 216 -0.03 -13.59 19.74
C VAL A 216 0.55 -12.18 19.59
N ARG A 217 0.44 -11.56 18.41
CA ARG A 217 0.92 -10.19 18.19
C ARG A 217 0.15 -9.11 18.93
N THR A 218 -1.10 -9.37 19.31
CA THR A 218 -2.01 -8.36 19.87
C THR A 218 -2.23 -8.52 21.38
N GLN A 219 -1.45 -9.37 22.05
CA GLN A 219 -1.49 -9.50 23.50
C GLN A 219 -1.01 -8.23 24.22
N GLU A 220 -1.49 -7.98 25.43
CA GLU A 220 -1.02 -6.88 26.30
C GLU A 220 0.32 -7.22 26.97
N TRP A 221 1.33 -7.56 26.16
CA TRP A 221 2.67 -7.92 26.60
C TRP A 221 3.74 -7.04 25.93
N CYS A 222 4.85 -6.84 26.63
CA CYS A 222 5.97 -5.98 26.26
C CYS A 222 7.25 -6.79 26.40
N PRO A 223 7.94 -7.14 25.30
CA PRO A 223 9.27 -7.72 25.36
C PRO A 223 10.26 -6.77 26.08
N ASP A 224 11.19 -7.33 26.85
CA ASP A 224 12.24 -6.58 27.54
C ASP A 224 13.28 -6.02 26.54
N ASP A 225 13.51 -6.74 25.44
CA ASP A 225 14.38 -6.30 24.34
C ASP A 225 13.58 -5.56 23.25
N PRO A 226 13.89 -4.28 22.96
CA PRO A 226 13.32 -3.53 21.85
C PRO A 226 13.45 -4.20 20.47
N GLU A 227 14.43 -5.07 20.24
CA GLU A 227 14.56 -5.79 18.96
C GLU A 227 13.49 -6.89 18.81
N GLU A 228 13.07 -7.51 19.90
CA GLU A 228 12.00 -8.52 19.90
C GLU A 228 10.63 -7.90 19.60
N TRP A 229 10.43 -6.61 19.88
CA TRP A 229 9.17 -5.90 19.57
C TRP A 229 8.79 -5.99 18.09
N ILE A 230 9.77 -6.08 17.19
CA ILE A 230 9.55 -6.14 15.74
C ILE A 230 8.82 -7.44 15.36
N ASP A 231 9.10 -8.56 16.04
CA ASP A 231 8.45 -9.84 15.75
C ASP A 231 6.98 -9.90 16.22
N PHE A 232 6.62 -9.06 17.19
CA PHE A 232 5.26 -8.90 17.70
C PHE A 232 4.52 -7.68 17.14
N THR A 233 5.06 -7.07 16.08
CA THR A 233 4.52 -5.87 15.45
C THR A 233 3.61 -6.20 14.27
N THR A 234 2.50 -5.47 14.15
CA THR A 234 1.59 -5.57 13.00
C THR A 234 1.85 -4.40 12.05
N TYR A 235 2.37 -4.72 10.87
CA TYR A 235 2.62 -3.74 9.82
C TYR A 235 1.39 -3.69 8.90
N SER A 236 0.37 -2.93 9.31
CA SER A 236 -0.87 -2.81 8.55
C SER A 236 -0.78 -1.81 7.41
N THR A 237 -0.01 -0.74 7.60
CA THR A 237 0.07 0.38 6.66
C THR A 237 1.44 1.04 6.69
N ASN A 238 1.66 1.96 5.75
CA ASN A 238 2.70 2.98 5.81
C ASN A 238 2.15 4.34 6.29
N GLY A 239 0.85 4.41 6.61
CA GLY A 239 0.13 5.63 7.02
C GLY A 239 -0.13 6.62 5.88
N MET A 240 0.68 6.57 4.82
CA MET A 240 0.61 7.46 3.66
C MET A 240 0.65 6.66 2.36
N ARG A 241 0.05 7.21 1.31
CA ARG A 241 0.16 6.71 -0.07
C ARG A 241 0.48 7.84 -1.04
N ILE A 242 0.94 7.49 -2.23
CA ILE A 242 1.25 8.47 -3.27
C ILE A 242 -0.03 8.76 -4.05
N GLU A 243 -0.52 9.98 -3.94
CA GLU A 243 -1.64 10.47 -4.74
C GLU A 243 -1.20 11.58 -5.69
N ARG A 244 -1.86 11.64 -6.86
CA ARG A 244 -1.60 12.65 -7.86
C ARG A 244 -2.47 13.88 -7.63
N VAL A 245 -2.04 14.73 -6.70
CA VAL A 245 -2.71 16.01 -6.39
C VAL A 245 -2.17 17.11 -7.30
N LYS A 246 -3.06 17.74 -8.09
CA LYS A 246 -2.71 18.86 -9.00
C LYS A 246 -1.56 18.50 -9.94
N GLN A 247 -1.63 17.33 -10.58
CA GLN A 247 -0.62 16.75 -11.49
C GLN A 247 0.77 16.48 -10.88
N ARG A 248 0.96 16.67 -9.57
CA ARG A 248 2.16 16.27 -8.84
C ARG A 248 1.86 15.06 -7.97
N ASN A 249 2.83 14.17 -7.86
CA ASN A 249 2.81 13.12 -6.86
C ASN A 249 3.13 13.73 -5.49
N GLN A 250 2.28 13.44 -4.51
CA GLN A 250 2.45 13.84 -3.11
C GLN A 250 2.07 12.68 -2.21
N LEU A 251 2.67 12.63 -1.02
CA LEU A 251 2.28 11.68 0.02
C LEU A 251 1.09 12.23 0.80
N THR A 252 -0.01 11.49 0.79
CA THR A 252 -1.27 11.84 1.47
C THR A 252 -1.68 10.72 2.44
N PRO A 253 -2.35 11.06 3.54
CA PRO A 253 -2.92 10.06 4.43
C PRO A 253 -3.94 9.19 3.70
N ILE A 254 -3.99 7.91 4.06
CA ILE A 254 -4.97 6.97 3.54
C ILE A 254 -6.34 7.30 4.13
N SER A 255 -7.39 7.30 3.29
CA SER A 255 -8.77 7.57 3.71
C SER A 255 -9.76 6.73 2.91
N VAL A 256 -10.94 6.53 3.52
CA VAL A 256 -12.08 5.86 2.88
C VAL A 256 -12.83 6.89 2.02
N PRO A 257 -13.14 6.59 0.76
CA PRO A 257 -13.97 7.46 -0.07
C PRO A 257 -15.38 7.64 0.53
N PRO A 258 -15.92 8.88 0.58
CA PRO A 258 -17.22 9.15 1.20
C PRO A 258 -18.41 8.42 0.54
N ASP A 259 -18.26 8.05 -0.73
CA ASP A 259 -19.23 7.42 -1.63
C ASP A 259 -19.03 5.89 -1.77
N ALA A 260 -18.02 5.32 -1.13
CA ALA A 260 -17.83 3.86 -1.11
C ALA A 260 -19.02 3.19 -0.40
N THR A 261 -19.90 2.55 -1.18
CA THR A 261 -21.08 1.82 -0.68
C THR A 261 -20.86 0.31 -0.61
N GLU A 262 -19.87 -0.20 -1.34
CA GLU A 262 -19.45 -1.59 -1.33
C GLU A 262 -17.93 -1.70 -1.23
N ILE A 263 -17.46 -2.73 -0.53
CA ILE A 263 -16.04 -2.98 -0.32
C ILE A 263 -15.73 -4.46 -0.41
N VAL A 264 -14.46 -4.77 -0.64
CA VAL A 264 -13.88 -6.10 -0.42
C VAL A 264 -13.12 -6.05 0.90
N ILE A 265 -13.14 -7.12 1.69
CA ILE A 265 -12.37 -7.25 2.92
C ILE A 265 -11.49 -8.50 2.86
N ASP A 266 -10.22 -8.37 3.27
CA ASP A 266 -9.31 -9.50 3.40
C ASP A 266 -9.40 -10.16 4.79
N TYR A 267 -8.74 -11.31 4.96
CA TYR A 267 -8.80 -12.03 6.22
C TYR A 267 -8.15 -11.27 7.38
N HIS A 268 -7.04 -10.55 7.13
CA HIS A 268 -6.33 -9.84 8.19
C HIS A 268 -7.16 -8.70 8.76
N ALA A 269 -7.78 -7.86 7.92
CA ALA A 269 -8.66 -6.79 8.38
C ALA A 269 -9.96 -7.32 8.98
N LEU A 270 -10.49 -8.43 8.46
CA LEU A 270 -11.68 -9.07 9.02
C LEU A 270 -11.46 -9.52 10.47
N ILE A 271 -10.28 -10.07 10.79
CA ILE A 271 -9.88 -10.38 12.18
C ILE A 271 -9.83 -9.10 13.03
N THR A 272 -9.18 -8.03 12.56
CA THR A 272 -9.09 -6.76 13.29
C THR A 272 -10.47 -6.18 13.60
N VAL A 273 -11.34 -6.11 12.59
CA VAL A 273 -12.71 -5.58 12.71
C VAL A 273 -13.52 -6.38 13.72
N HIS A 274 -13.44 -7.71 13.66
CA HIS A 274 -14.11 -8.58 14.63
C HIS A 274 -13.63 -8.30 16.05
N ARG A 275 -12.31 -8.20 16.26
CA ARG A 275 -11.74 -8.00 17.59
C ARG A 275 -11.92 -6.58 18.14
N LEU A 276 -12.16 -5.59 17.28
CA LEU A 276 -12.62 -4.26 17.70
C LEU A 276 -14.14 -4.17 17.94
N GLY A 277 -14.88 -5.27 17.74
CA GLY A 277 -16.34 -5.30 17.87
C GLY A 277 -17.05 -4.43 16.83
N LEU A 278 -16.54 -4.42 15.59
CA LEU A 278 -17.02 -3.54 14.52
C LEU A 278 -17.91 -4.23 13.48
N ILE A 279 -18.07 -5.55 13.52
CA ILE A 279 -18.82 -6.33 12.51
C ILE A 279 -20.23 -5.76 12.32
N ASP A 280 -21.00 -5.53 13.38
CA ASP A 280 -22.34 -4.94 13.28
C ASP A 280 -22.34 -3.49 12.82
N THR A 281 -21.26 -2.76 13.09
CA THR A 281 -21.13 -1.34 12.72
C THR A 281 -20.85 -1.19 11.23
N ILE A 282 -19.96 -2.02 10.67
CA ILE A 282 -19.63 -1.95 9.24
C ILE A 282 -20.78 -2.45 8.36
N GLN A 283 -21.61 -3.37 8.85
CA GLN A 283 -22.83 -3.80 8.17
C GLN A 283 -23.86 -2.66 8.01
N LYS A 284 -23.83 -1.65 8.90
CA LYS A 284 -24.64 -0.42 8.75
C LYS A 284 -24.02 0.57 7.78
N ARG A 285 -22.70 0.50 7.58
CA ARG A 285 -21.93 1.43 6.74
C ARG A 285 -21.96 1.07 5.25
N TYR A 286 -21.93 -0.22 4.94
CA TYR A 286 -21.81 -0.72 3.57
C TYR A 286 -23.05 -1.52 3.18
N ARG A 287 -23.45 -1.37 1.91
CA ARG A 287 -24.55 -2.13 1.31
C ARG A 287 -24.18 -3.61 1.17
N LYS A 288 -22.95 -3.88 0.74
CA LYS A 288 -22.37 -5.22 0.59
C LYS A 288 -20.88 -5.21 0.95
N ILE A 289 -20.43 -6.30 1.56
CA ILE A 289 -19.03 -6.54 1.92
C ILE A 289 -18.63 -7.89 1.35
N TYR A 290 -17.75 -7.86 0.35
CA TYR A 290 -17.31 -9.09 -0.30
C TYR A 290 -16.07 -9.66 0.38
N TYR A 291 -16.02 -10.97 0.57
CA TYR A 291 -14.84 -11.68 1.06
C TYR A 291 -14.50 -12.89 0.19
N PRO A 292 -13.21 -13.25 0.02
CA PRO A 292 -12.83 -14.41 -0.78
C PRO A 292 -13.41 -15.71 -0.25
N HIS A 293 -14.02 -16.52 -1.12
CA HIS A 293 -14.59 -17.81 -0.72
C HIS A 293 -13.57 -18.75 -0.08
N VAL A 294 -12.31 -18.70 -0.52
CA VAL A 294 -11.23 -19.52 0.07
C VAL A 294 -11.08 -19.32 1.59
N LEU A 295 -11.56 -18.21 2.16
CA LEU A 295 -11.59 -18.03 3.61
C LEU A 295 -12.48 -19.06 4.31
N GLU A 296 -13.56 -19.54 3.68
CA GLU A 296 -14.40 -20.62 4.23
C GLU A 296 -13.61 -21.93 4.39
N ILE A 297 -12.72 -22.21 3.43
CA ILE A 297 -11.83 -23.36 3.46
C ILE A 297 -10.78 -23.17 4.56
N ILE A 298 -10.17 -21.98 4.64
CA ILE A 298 -9.19 -21.65 5.68
C ILE A 298 -9.81 -21.78 7.07
N TRP A 299 -11.01 -21.23 7.30
CA TRP A 299 -11.68 -21.31 8.60
C TRP A 299 -11.95 -22.76 9.00
N THR A 300 -12.43 -23.58 8.07
CA THR A 300 -12.70 -24.98 8.34
C THR A 300 -11.40 -25.74 8.69
N ASN A 301 -10.33 -25.51 7.94
CA ASN A 301 -9.05 -26.18 8.15
C ASN A 301 -8.31 -25.73 9.42
N ASP A 302 -8.41 -24.43 9.75
CA ASP A 302 -7.74 -23.86 10.91
C ASP A 302 -8.43 -24.21 12.22
N GLN A 303 -9.73 -24.48 12.20
CA GLN A 303 -10.51 -24.70 13.42
C GLN A 303 -9.95 -25.81 14.33
N ARG A 304 -9.43 -26.89 13.74
CA ARG A 304 -8.83 -28.02 14.46
C ARG A 304 -7.42 -27.73 15.01
N ARG A 305 -6.77 -26.65 14.57
CA ARG A 305 -5.38 -26.31 14.90
C ARG A 305 -5.23 -25.46 16.17
N PHE A 306 -6.35 -25.06 16.79
CA PHE A 306 -6.37 -24.25 18.02
C PHE A 306 -6.37 -25.11 19.30
N GLY A 307 -6.66 -26.41 19.19
CA GLY A 307 -6.56 -27.37 20.30
C GLY A 307 -5.13 -27.90 20.47
N HIS A 308 -4.83 -28.44 21.65
CA HIS A 308 -3.58 -29.18 21.84
C HIS A 308 -3.65 -30.51 21.08
N HIS A 309 -2.64 -30.80 20.26
CA HIS A 309 -2.62 -31.98 19.38
C HIS A 309 -2.57 -33.33 20.11
N GLN A 310 -2.20 -33.33 21.39
CA GLN A 310 -2.06 -34.54 22.22
C GLN A 310 -2.77 -34.35 23.57
N LEU A 311 -3.90 -35.05 23.78
CA LEU A 311 -4.75 -34.82 24.94
C LEU A 311 -4.11 -35.25 26.27
N SER A 312 -3.33 -36.34 26.27
CA SER A 312 -2.59 -36.83 27.44
C SER A 312 -1.62 -35.78 27.99
N LYS A 313 -0.85 -35.12 27.11
CA LYS A 313 0.07 -34.03 27.48
C LYS A 313 -0.66 -32.83 28.03
N GLU A 314 -1.79 -32.45 27.44
CA GLU A 314 -2.61 -31.37 28.01
C GLU A 314 -3.04 -31.72 29.45
N LYS A 315 -3.55 -32.93 29.68
CA LYS A 315 -3.94 -33.39 31.02
C LYS A 315 -2.75 -33.36 31.99
N ALA A 316 -1.58 -33.84 31.56
CA ALA A 316 -0.37 -33.86 32.38
C ALA A 316 0.09 -32.44 32.76
N TYR A 317 0.17 -31.50 31.81
CA TYR A 317 0.56 -30.12 32.12
C TYR A 317 -0.41 -29.45 33.09
N ARG A 318 -1.72 -29.67 32.93
CA ARG A 318 -2.73 -29.13 33.85
C ARG A 318 -2.57 -29.70 35.26
N ALA A 319 -2.45 -31.03 35.38
CA ALA A 319 -2.25 -31.68 36.67
C ALA A 319 -0.96 -31.21 37.36
N LEU A 320 0.15 -31.11 36.61
CA LEU A 320 1.41 -30.58 37.14
C LEU A 320 1.28 -29.13 37.61
N ASN A 321 0.58 -28.28 36.85
CA ASN A 321 0.33 -26.89 37.24
C ASN A 321 -0.55 -26.77 38.51
N GLU A 322 -1.55 -27.63 38.65
CA GLU A 322 -2.36 -27.74 39.87
C GLU A 322 -1.52 -28.16 41.08
N ARG A 323 -0.65 -29.17 40.92
CA ARG A 323 0.27 -29.63 41.96
C ARG A 323 1.27 -28.54 42.37
N LEU A 324 1.79 -27.77 41.42
CA LEU A 324 2.66 -26.62 41.70
C LEU A 324 1.92 -25.52 42.47
N THR A 325 0.69 -25.21 42.06
CA THR A 325 -0.15 -24.20 42.72
C THR A 325 -0.51 -24.62 44.15
N ALA A 326 -0.80 -25.91 44.34
CA ALA A 326 -1.08 -26.51 45.65
C ALA A 326 0.18 -26.73 46.52
N LYS A 327 1.38 -26.41 46.01
CA LYS A 327 2.68 -26.67 46.66
C LYS A 327 2.92 -28.15 47.02
N GLN A 328 2.33 -29.06 46.25
CA GLN A 328 2.66 -30.49 46.32
C GLN A 328 4.00 -30.78 45.64
N ILE A 329 4.33 -30.00 44.61
CA ILE A 329 5.65 -29.96 43.98
C ILE A 329 6.30 -28.62 44.36
N ASN A 330 7.53 -28.68 44.86
CA ASN A 330 8.30 -27.49 45.23
C ASN A 330 9.17 -27.02 44.07
N GLU A 331 9.30 -25.71 43.91
CA GLU A 331 10.20 -25.10 42.94
C GLU A 331 11.45 -24.54 43.65
N MET A 332 12.62 -24.75 43.05
CA MET A 332 13.89 -24.21 43.54
C MET A 332 14.67 -23.63 42.36
N THR A 333 15.51 -22.63 42.61
CA THR A 333 16.26 -21.93 41.54
C THR A 333 17.72 -22.33 41.59
N ALA A 334 18.26 -22.83 40.48
CA ALA A 334 19.67 -23.10 40.35
C ALA A 334 20.48 -21.78 40.28
N PRO A 335 21.67 -21.70 40.87
CA PRO A 335 22.54 -20.54 40.68
C PRO A 335 22.92 -20.36 39.20
N ILE A 336 22.89 -19.10 38.75
CA ILE A 336 23.24 -18.72 37.36
C ILE A 336 24.78 -18.72 37.24
N PRO A 337 25.36 -19.31 36.18
CA PRO A 337 26.80 -19.27 35.96
C PRO A 337 27.30 -17.82 35.80
N PHE A 338 28.48 -17.52 36.37
CA PHE A 338 29.05 -16.17 36.42
C PHE A 338 29.61 -15.72 35.07
N GLU A 339 30.23 -16.62 34.31
CA GLU A 339 30.87 -16.29 33.03
C GLU A 339 29.89 -16.28 31.85
N ALA A 340 30.11 -15.36 30.90
CA ALA A 340 29.21 -15.16 29.76
C ALA A 340 29.20 -16.36 28.79
N GLU A 341 30.35 -17.00 28.57
CA GLU A 341 30.47 -18.19 27.71
C GLU A 341 29.72 -19.41 28.26
N ASP A 342 29.60 -19.50 29.59
CA ASP A 342 28.88 -20.59 30.26
C ASP A 342 27.36 -20.37 30.26
N LYS A 343 26.90 -19.12 30.19
CA LYS A 343 25.46 -18.80 30.06
C LYS A 343 24.89 -19.25 28.73
N GLU A 344 25.64 -19.17 27.63
CA GLU A 344 25.21 -19.66 26.31
C GLU A 344 25.12 -21.19 26.22
N LYS A 345 25.83 -21.91 27.10
CA LYS A 345 25.85 -23.39 27.16
C LYS A 345 25.00 -23.95 28.31
N ASP A 346 24.18 -23.12 28.94
CA ASP A 346 23.41 -23.46 30.15
C ASP A 346 22.11 -24.20 29.83
N THR A 347 22.18 -25.53 29.77
CA THR A 347 21.01 -26.39 29.46
C THR A 347 20.14 -26.66 30.70
N PRO A 348 18.83 -26.97 30.54
CA PRO A 348 17.96 -27.38 31.65
C PRO A 348 18.53 -28.54 32.47
N THR A 349 19.15 -29.52 31.82
CA THR A 349 19.85 -30.64 32.47
C THR A 349 21.00 -30.17 33.37
N LYS A 350 21.87 -29.28 32.87
CA LYS A 350 22.96 -28.72 33.68
C LYS A 350 22.46 -27.90 34.87
N ARG A 351 21.34 -27.18 34.71
CA ARG A 351 20.69 -26.46 35.83
C ARG A 351 20.23 -27.42 36.93
N ASN A 352 19.57 -28.51 36.57
CA ASN A 352 19.16 -29.55 37.52
C ASN A 352 20.37 -30.17 38.26
N LEU A 353 21.44 -30.52 37.53
CA LEU A 353 22.64 -31.11 38.14
C LEU A 353 23.36 -30.13 39.08
N ARG A 354 23.44 -28.83 38.74
CA ARG A 354 23.97 -27.80 39.65
C ARG A 354 23.13 -27.65 40.91
N LEU A 355 21.80 -27.63 40.77
CA LEU A 355 20.89 -27.53 41.91
C LEU A 355 21.02 -28.74 42.82
N ALA A 356 21.08 -29.95 42.25
CA ALA A 356 21.32 -31.19 42.97
C ALA A 356 22.61 -31.16 43.79
N ARG A 357 23.72 -30.66 43.20
CA ARG A 357 25.00 -30.53 43.88
C ARG A 357 24.95 -29.58 45.05
N LEU A 358 24.37 -28.40 44.84
CA LEU A 358 24.31 -27.34 45.84
C LEU A 358 23.48 -27.77 47.06
N GLU A 359 22.30 -28.32 46.81
CA GLU A 359 21.31 -28.66 47.83
C GLU A 359 21.46 -30.11 48.33
N LYS A 360 22.38 -30.87 47.72
CA LYS A 360 22.61 -32.30 47.98
C LYS A 360 21.33 -33.14 47.83
N ILE A 361 20.55 -32.85 46.78
CA ILE A 361 19.28 -33.53 46.47
C ILE A 361 19.53 -34.62 45.43
N LEU A 362 18.88 -35.77 45.62
CA LEU A 362 18.93 -36.90 44.69
C LEU A 362 18.16 -36.57 43.40
N VAL A 363 18.76 -36.84 42.24
CA VAL A 363 18.16 -36.54 40.93
C VAL A 363 17.44 -37.76 40.38
N ILE A 364 16.24 -37.56 39.83
CA ILE A 364 15.52 -38.56 39.04
C ILE A 364 15.46 -38.08 37.59
N ASP A 365 16.03 -38.86 36.67
CA ASP A 365 16.08 -38.51 35.26
C ASP A 365 16.03 -39.76 34.34
N ALA A 366 15.14 -39.72 33.34
CA ALA A 366 14.97 -40.80 32.38
C ALA A 366 15.98 -40.77 31.20
N PHE A 367 16.59 -39.64 30.89
CA PHE A 367 17.28 -39.38 29.61
C PHE A 367 18.71 -38.81 29.71
N VAL A 368 19.17 -38.42 30.90
CA VAL A 368 20.54 -37.94 31.14
C VAL A 368 21.57 -38.94 30.62
N LYS A 369 22.61 -38.47 29.92
CA LYS A 369 23.69 -39.31 29.39
C LYS A 369 24.96 -39.15 30.22
N GLU A 370 25.86 -40.13 30.20
CA GLU A 370 27.13 -40.08 30.95
C GLU A 370 27.96 -38.83 30.61
N LYS A 371 28.00 -38.44 29.34
CA LYS A 371 28.68 -37.22 28.90
C LYS A 371 28.17 -35.93 29.58
N ASP A 372 26.90 -35.91 29.99
CA ASP A 372 26.30 -34.75 30.66
C ASP A 372 26.71 -34.70 32.15
N LEU A 373 27.24 -35.82 32.68
CA LEU A 373 27.75 -35.97 34.04
C LEU A 373 29.27 -35.74 34.17
N ALA A 374 29.99 -35.50 33.08
CA ALA A 374 31.45 -35.30 33.12
C ALA A 374 31.88 -34.18 34.10
N ASP A 375 31.06 -33.12 34.21
CA ASP A 375 31.28 -32.01 35.15
C ASP A 375 30.57 -32.21 36.51
N PHE A 376 29.88 -33.35 36.70
CA PHE A 376 28.94 -33.70 37.79
C PHE A 376 29.12 -35.13 38.34
N GLU A 377 30.33 -35.67 38.31
CA GLU A 377 30.63 -37.05 38.72
C GLU A 377 30.28 -37.37 40.19
N ASP A 378 30.16 -36.36 41.04
CA ASP A 378 29.74 -36.46 42.45
C ASP A 378 28.22 -36.60 42.63
N ILE A 379 27.42 -36.43 41.58
CA ILE A 379 25.96 -36.47 41.63
C ILE A 379 25.44 -37.86 41.30
N THR A 380 24.61 -38.38 42.20
CA THR A 380 23.88 -39.64 41.98
C THR A 380 22.57 -39.36 41.24
N VAL A 381 22.40 -39.98 40.07
CA VAL A 381 21.17 -39.90 39.27
C VAL A 381 20.45 -41.25 39.29
N ILE A 382 19.21 -41.26 39.76
CA ILE A 382 18.32 -42.42 39.75
C ILE A 382 17.53 -42.43 38.44
N ARG A 383 17.48 -43.58 37.78
CA ARG A 383 16.66 -43.76 36.57
C ARG A 383 15.19 -43.90 36.92
N LEU A 384 14.31 -43.43 36.04
CA LEU A 384 12.87 -43.58 36.21
C LEU A 384 12.46 -45.06 36.35
N SER A 385 13.10 -45.99 35.64
CA SER A 385 12.89 -47.43 35.79
C SER A 385 13.13 -47.93 37.22
N GLN A 386 14.16 -47.42 37.90
CA GLN A 386 14.48 -47.78 39.29
C GLN A 386 13.45 -47.21 40.28
N VAL A 387 12.85 -46.06 39.97
CA VAL A 387 11.73 -45.51 40.74
C VAL A 387 10.49 -46.39 40.59
N VAL A 388 10.21 -46.88 39.37
CA VAL A 388 9.11 -47.83 39.11
C VAL A 388 9.31 -49.13 39.89
N ASP A 389 10.52 -49.70 39.86
CA ASP A 389 10.85 -50.90 40.64
C ASP A 389 10.67 -50.69 42.15
N TRP A 390 11.08 -49.53 42.67
CA TRP A 390 10.89 -49.15 44.06
C TRP A 390 9.39 -49.03 44.43
N LEU A 391 8.57 -48.40 43.58
CA LEU A 391 7.13 -48.30 43.78
C LEU A 391 6.45 -49.67 43.80
N TYR A 392 6.89 -50.60 42.93
CA TYR A 392 6.42 -51.99 42.93
C TYR A 392 6.79 -52.71 44.23
N ALA A 393 8.04 -52.58 44.69
CA ALA A 393 8.49 -53.17 45.95
C ALA A 393 7.71 -52.67 47.17
N ARG A 394 7.15 -51.45 47.10
CA ARG A 394 6.28 -50.86 48.14
C ARG A 394 4.79 -51.14 47.95
N GLY A 395 4.42 -51.96 46.96
CA GLY A 395 3.03 -52.34 46.67
C GLY A 395 2.16 -51.19 46.17
N LYS A 396 2.75 -50.12 45.63
CA LYS A 396 2.00 -48.97 45.09
C LYS A 396 1.51 -49.20 43.65
N ILE A 397 2.21 -50.06 42.90
CA ILE A 397 1.82 -50.49 41.56
C ILE A 397 1.80 -52.03 41.50
N GLY A 398 0.88 -52.59 40.69
CA GLY A 398 0.76 -54.04 40.50
C GLY A 398 1.68 -54.58 39.39
N GLU A 399 1.80 -55.90 39.29
CA GLU A 399 2.70 -56.58 38.35
C GLU A 399 2.41 -56.24 36.87
N ASN A 400 1.14 -56.14 36.48
CA ASN A 400 0.76 -55.75 35.10
C ASN A 400 1.24 -54.32 34.77
N ARG A 401 1.10 -53.40 35.72
CA ARG A 401 1.51 -51.99 35.56
C ARG A 401 3.04 -51.87 35.54
N LEU A 402 3.75 -52.69 36.32
CA LEU A 402 5.20 -52.79 36.25
C LEU A 402 5.65 -53.17 34.83
N ARG A 403 5.10 -54.24 34.24
CA ARG A 403 5.48 -54.69 32.89
C ARG A 403 5.25 -53.61 31.83
N GLU A 404 4.14 -52.89 31.92
CA GLU A 404 3.81 -51.76 31.05
C GLU A 404 4.86 -50.64 31.19
N LEU A 405 5.11 -50.17 32.41
CA LEU A 405 6.03 -49.06 32.68
C LEU A 405 7.49 -49.41 32.41
N SER A 406 7.90 -50.67 32.63
CA SER A 406 9.24 -51.16 32.29
C SER A 406 9.50 -51.14 30.78
N ALA A 407 8.46 -51.17 29.94
CA ALA A 407 8.62 -51.00 28.49
C ALA A 407 8.83 -49.52 28.11
N VAL A 408 8.14 -48.60 28.79
CA VAL A 408 8.21 -47.15 28.57
C VAL A 408 9.51 -46.55 29.11
N CYS A 409 9.98 -47.01 30.28
CA CYS A 409 11.14 -46.47 30.98
C CYS A 409 12.48 -47.09 30.54
N ARG A 410 12.55 -47.73 29.36
CA ARG A 410 13.80 -48.36 28.86
C ARG A 410 14.82 -47.28 28.49
N GLY A 411 15.89 -47.18 29.28
CA GLY A 411 17.07 -46.35 29.00
C GLY A 411 18.37 -47.16 29.09
N GLU A 412 19.49 -46.56 28.66
CA GLU A 412 20.83 -47.12 28.84
C GLU A 412 21.10 -47.39 30.34
N LEU A 413 21.50 -48.63 30.65
CA LEU A 413 21.49 -49.23 31.99
C LEU A 413 22.60 -48.77 32.95
N GLU A 414 23.41 -47.76 32.62
CA GLU A 414 24.75 -47.64 33.25
C GLU A 414 24.99 -46.56 34.30
N ILE A 415 24.03 -45.71 34.69
CA ILE A 415 24.37 -44.57 35.57
C ILE A 415 24.43 -44.91 37.10
N VAL A 416 23.75 -45.95 37.63
CA VAL A 416 23.94 -46.40 39.04
C VAL A 416 23.65 -47.91 39.23
N LYS A 417 24.58 -48.68 39.83
CA LYS A 417 24.48 -50.13 40.15
C LYS A 417 24.32 -50.47 41.66
N THR A 418 24.08 -49.49 42.53
CA THR A 418 23.98 -49.65 44.00
C THR A 418 22.54 -49.57 44.52
N ASP A 419 22.31 -49.86 45.82
CA ASP A 419 21.03 -49.94 46.57
C ASP A 419 20.13 -48.70 46.43
N CYS A 420 19.54 -48.51 45.25
CA CYS A 420 18.76 -47.34 44.86
C CYS A 420 17.48 -47.19 45.68
N HIS A 421 16.86 -48.31 46.09
CA HIS A 421 15.67 -48.29 46.94
C HIS A 421 15.94 -47.60 48.27
N LYS A 422 17.08 -47.91 48.91
CA LYS A 422 17.48 -47.26 50.15
C LYS A 422 17.81 -45.78 49.97
N LEU A 423 18.49 -45.41 48.87
CA LEU A 423 18.78 -44.01 48.57
C LEU A 423 17.51 -43.16 48.38
N ILE A 424 16.51 -43.70 47.66
CA ILE A 424 15.22 -43.05 47.52
C ILE A 424 14.50 -42.99 48.88
N GLU A 425 14.60 -44.03 49.71
CA GLU A 425 13.98 -44.09 51.03
C GLU A 425 14.57 -43.07 52.01
N ASP A 426 15.88 -42.88 52.00
CA ASP A 426 16.58 -41.96 52.90
C ASP A 426 16.47 -40.50 52.42
N ALA A 427 16.18 -40.28 51.12
CA ALA A 427 15.98 -38.95 50.55
C ALA A 427 14.59 -38.38 50.87
N PRO A 428 14.46 -37.26 51.61
CA PRO A 428 13.17 -36.61 51.84
C PRO A 428 12.68 -35.82 50.61
N GLN A 429 13.63 -35.35 49.79
CA GLN A 429 13.39 -34.57 48.58
C GLN A 429 13.98 -35.26 47.36
N LEU A 430 13.27 -35.18 46.24
CA LEU A 430 13.68 -35.78 44.97
C LEU A 430 13.60 -34.70 43.89
N LEU A 431 14.74 -34.37 43.28
CA LEU A 431 14.81 -33.42 42.17
C LEU A 431 14.48 -34.14 40.87
N VAL A 432 13.43 -33.73 40.17
CA VAL A 432 12.96 -34.39 38.95
C VAL A 432 13.14 -33.46 37.75
N SER A 433 13.69 -33.97 36.65
CA SER A 433 13.82 -33.19 35.42
C SER A 433 12.49 -33.04 34.66
N GLU A 434 12.39 -32.05 33.79
CA GLU A 434 11.19 -31.70 33.02
C GLU A 434 10.52 -32.90 32.34
N THR A 435 11.20 -33.56 31.40
CA THR A 435 10.63 -34.69 30.65
C THR A 435 10.31 -35.88 31.55
N THR A 436 11.08 -36.08 32.61
CA THR A 436 10.85 -37.17 33.57
C THR A 436 9.61 -36.89 34.42
N LEU A 437 9.41 -35.64 34.83
CA LEU A 437 8.23 -35.21 35.58
C LEU A 437 6.96 -35.35 34.74
N GLU A 438 7.03 -34.97 33.46
CA GLU A 438 5.93 -35.15 32.50
C GLU A 438 5.54 -36.62 32.35
N LEU A 439 6.52 -37.51 32.15
CA LEU A 439 6.27 -38.96 32.08
C LEU A 439 5.69 -39.48 33.39
N MET A 440 6.23 -39.06 34.53
CA MET A 440 5.71 -39.48 35.84
C MET A 440 4.25 -39.04 36.04
N GLU A 441 3.82 -37.89 35.51
CA GLU A 441 2.41 -37.48 35.60
C GLU A 441 1.53 -38.28 34.61
N GLN A 442 1.98 -38.45 33.36
CA GLN A 442 1.23 -39.21 32.34
C GLN A 442 0.90 -40.63 32.79
N TYR A 443 1.78 -41.25 33.58
CA TYR A 443 1.63 -42.61 34.07
C TYR A 443 1.18 -42.71 35.54
N ASP A 444 0.70 -41.60 36.13
CA ASP A 444 0.19 -41.49 37.51
C ASP A 444 1.22 -41.80 38.63
N LEU A 445 2.51 -41.73 38.34
CA LEU A 445 3.60 -42.04 39.29
C LEU A 445 3.80 -40.95 40.34
N ASN A 446 3.59 -39.67 39.99
CA ASN A 446 3.79 -38.54 40.91
C ASN A 446 2.91 -38.69 42.17
N GLN A 447 1.66 -39.11 42.03
CA GLN A 447 0.77 -39.32 43.16
C GLN A 447 1.27 -40.44 44.10
N HIS A 448 1.83 -41.51 43.57
CA HIS A 448 2.38 -42.60 44.37
C HIS A 448 3.64 -42.18 45.13
N VAL A 449 4.53 -41.40 44.49
CA VAL A 449 5.74 -40.85 45.12
C VAL A 449 5.37 -39.90 46.27
N LEU A 450 4.46 -38.96 46.02
CA LEU A 450 3.95 -38.03 47.04
C LEU A 450 3.24 -38.78 48.18
N GLY A 451 2.46 -39.82 47.86
CA GLY A 451 1.75 -40.66 48.84
C GLY A 451 2.66 -41.53 49.71
N LEU A 452 3.95 -41.65 49.38
CA LEU A 452 4.99 -42.26 50.21
C LEU A 452 5.73 -41.23 51.08
N GLY A 453 5.24 -39.98 51.14
CA GLY A 453 5.81 -38.91 51.98
C GLY A 453 7.07 -38.25 51.39
N LYS A 454 7.36 -38.48 50.11
CA LYS A 454 8.47 -37.84 49.40
C LYS A 454 8.05 -36.47 48.87
N GLN A 455 8.95 -35.50 48.97
CA GLN A 455 8.75 -34.18 48.39
C GLN A 455 9.38 -34.11 47.00
N ILE A 456 8.58 -33.85 45.98
CA ILE A 456 9.09 -33.60 44.63
C ILE A 456 9.57 -32.15 44.54
N VAL A 457 10.77 -31.96 44.01
CA VAL A 457 11.40 -30.67 43.75
C VAL A 457 11.69 -30.57 42.25
N ILE A 458 11.47 -29.40 41.67
CA ILE A 458 11.86 -29.08 40.28
C ILE A 458 12.55 -27.74 40.19
N GLU A 459 13.29 -27.53 39.11
CA GLU A 459 13.91 -26.23 38.83
C GLU A 459 12.86 -25.19 38.40
N ASN A 460 13.06 -23.93 38.79
CA ASN A 460 12.16 -22.82 38.50
C ASN A 460 11.89 -22.64 37.00
N TYR A 461 12.87 -22.88 36.14
CA TYR A 461 12.68 -22.94 34.68
C TYR A 461 11.61 -23.96 34.28
N THR A 462 11.65 -25.16 34.86
CA THR A 462 10.66 -26.24 34.60
C THR A 462 9.28 -25.81 35.09
N ALA A 463 9.19 -25.22 36.28
CA ALA A 463 7.93 -24.71 36.83
C ALA A 463 7.34 -23.59 35.93
N ARG A 464 8.18 -22.68 35.43
CA ARG A 464 7.78 -21.64 34.47
C ARG A 464 7.34 -22.24 33.14
N TYR A 465 8.03 -23.25 32.63
CA TYR A 465 7.69 -23.94 31.40
C TYR A 465 6.29 -24.58 31.49
N ILE A 466 6.01 -25.35 32.55
CA ILE A 466 4.69 -25.98 32.76
C ILE A 466 3.57 -24.94 32.86
N ARG A 467 3.78 -23.87 33.64
CA ARG A 467 2.82 -22.76 33.74
C ARG A 467 2.56 -22.12 32.38
N GLN A 468 3.62 -21.87 31.62
CA GLN A 468 3.54 -21.29 30.28
C GLN A 468 2.80 -22.22 29.31
N ALA A 469 3.07 -23.53 29.33
CA ALA A 469 2.39 -24.50 28.48
C ALA A 469 0.87 -24.52 28.74
N VAL A 470 0.44 -24.49 30.00
CA VAL A 470 -1.00 -24.40 30.34
C VAL A 470 -1.62 -23.10 29.82
N LEU A 471 -0.92 -21.96 30.02
CA LEU A 471 -1.38 -20.66 29.50
C LEU A 471 -1.50 -20.66 27.97
N GLU A 472 -0.55 -21.26 27.24
CA GLU A 472 -0.58 -21.37 25.78
C GLU A 472 -1.73 -22.25 25.28
N ILE A 473 -2.01 -23.35 25.97
CA ILE A 473 -3.15 -24.22 25.66
C ILE A 473 -4.47 -23.47 25.87
N ASP A 474 -4.62 -22.79 27.01
CA ASP A 474 -5.83 -22.02 27.33
C ASP A 474 -6.04 -20.87 26.34
N PHE A 475 -4.95 -20.16 26.01
CA PHE A 475 -4.96 -19.10 25.01
C PHE A 475 -5.33 -19.64 23.62
N GLY A 476 -4.77 -20.76 23.18
CA GLY A 476 -5.13 -21.42 21.93
C GLY A 476 -6.62 -21.75 21.86
N LYS A 477 -7.18 -22.35 22.91
CA LYS A 477 -8.62 -22.65 23.02
C LYS A 477 -9.49 -21.40 22.99
N GLU A 478 -9.07 -20.32 23.64
CA GLU A 478 -9.77 -19.04 23.61
C GLU A 478 -9.78 -18.43 22.20
N VAL A 479 -8.63 -18.41 21.53
CA VAL A 479 -8.51 -17.94 20.14
C VAL A 479 -9.37 -18.80 19.21
N GLY A 480 -9.41 -20.11 19.41
CA GLY A 480 -10.29 -21.02 18.67
C GLY A 480 -11.78 -20.70 18.83
N LYS A 481 -12.21 -20.19 20.00
CA LYS A 481 -13.59 -19.68 20.18
C LYS A 481 -13.81 -18.40 19.39
N TRP A 482 -12.87 -17.45 19.43
CA TRP A 482 -12.97 -16.20 18.66
C TRP A 482 -13.01 -16.47 17.15
N HIS A 483 -12.22 -17.43 16.67
CA HIS A 483 -12.20 -17.85 15.29
C HIS A 483 -13.57 -18.41 14.83
N ARG A 484 -14.19 -19.29 15.64
CA ARG A 484 -15.56 -19.77 15.36
C ARG A 484 -16.57 -18.64 15.32
N ASP A 485 -16.51 -17.74 16.30
CA ASP A 485 -17.41 -16.60 16.41
C ASP A 485 -17.33 -15.69 15.18
N LEU A 486 -16.11 -15.37 14.71
CA LEU A 486 -15.90 -14.62 13.47
C LEU A 486 -16.60 -15.28 12.28
N SER A 487 -16.30 -16.57 12.03
CA SER A 487 -16.86 -17.29 10.88
C SER A 487 -18.38 -17.33 10.91
N LYS A 488 -18.97 -17.49 12.11
CA LYS A 488 -20.41 -17.49 12.32
C LYS A 488 -21.03 -16.13 12.03
N LEU A 489 -20.48 -15.06 12.61
CA LEU A 489 -20.97 -13.69 12.40
C LEU A 489 -20.95 -13.26 10.93
N VAL A 490 -19.94 -13.71 10.18
CA VAL A 490 -19.85 -13.44 8.73
C VAL A 490 -20.89 -14.24 7.96
N ARG A 491 -21.04 -15.55 8.24
CA ARG A 491 -22.00 -16.44 7.56
C ARG A 491 -23.47 -16.08 7.84
N ASP A 492 -23.76 -15.63 9.06
CA ASP A 492 -25.12 -15.25 9.48
C ASP A 492 -25.53 -13.85 8.96
N SER A 493 -24.60 -13.09 8.36
CA SER A 493 -24.85 -11.75 7.85
C SER A 493 -25.47 -11.75 6.45
N ASN A 494 -26.47 -10.88 6.24
CA ASN A 494 -27.03 -10.61 4.91
C ASN A 494 -26.23 -9.58 4.09
N VAL A 495 -25.19 -8.98 4.68
CA VAL A 495 -24.36 -7.95 4.04
C VAL A 495 -23.05 -8.54 3.53
N PHE A 496 -22.52 -9.55 4.21
CA PHE A 496 -21.33 -10.27 3.76
C PHE A 496 -21.68 -11.23 2.62
N GLU A 497 -20.88 -11.18 1.56
CA GLU A 497 -21.06 -12.04 0.39
C GLU A 497 -19.74 -12.70 0.02
N SER A 498 -19.74 -14.03 0.01
CA SER A 498 -18.60 -14.84 -0.43
C SER A 498 -18.45 -14.71 -1.96
N VAL A 499 -17.23 -14.45 -2.42
CA VAL A 499 -16.94 -14.28 -3.86
C VAL A 499 -15.81 -15.18 -4.35
N HIS A 500 -15.94 -15.62 -5.60
CA HIS A 500 -14.90 -16.34 -6.33
C HIS A 500 -14.24 -15.39 -7.33
N PRO A 501 -12.96 -15.06 -7.18
CA PRO A 501 -12.25 -14.29 -8.19
C PRO A 501 -12.08 -15.11 -9.48
N ASP A 502 -12.28 -14.49 -10.64
CA ASP A 502 -11.79 -15.05 -11.90
C ASP A 502 -10.27 -14.94 -11.92
N ILE A 503 -9.58 -15.99 -11.51
CA ILE A 503 -8.12 -16.05 -11.56
C ILE A 503 -7.70 -16.54 -12.95
N ASP A 504 -6.70 -15.91 -13.56
CA ASP A 504 -6.21 -16.32 -14.87
C ASP A 504 -5.67 -17.77 -14.77
N PRO A 505 -6.05 -18.69 -15.68
CA PRO A 505 -5.51 -20.05 -15.77
C PRO A 505 -3.98 -20.17 -15.70
N LYS A 506 -3.23 -19.12 -16.04
CA LYS A 506 -1.76 -19.05 -15.93
C LYS A 506 -1.28 -18.75 -14.51
N ASP A 507 -2.05 -18.00 -13.73
CA ASP A 507 -1.76 -17.68 -12.33
C ASP A 507 -2.13 -18.85 -11.39
N HIS A 508 -2.99 -19.78 -11.85
CA HIS A 508 -3.36 -20.99 -11.11
C HIS A 508 -2.20 -21.98 -10.87
N VAL A 509 -1.12 -21.92 -11.66
CA VAL A 509 0.08 -22.77 -11.47
C VAL A 509 0.88 -22.37 -10.22
N LEU A 510 0.53 -21.22 -9.59
CA LEU A 510 1.16 -20.73 -8.36
C LEU A 510 0.27 -20.88 -7.11
N LEU A 511 -0.99 -21.32 -7.25
CA LEU A 511 -1.97 -21.47 -6.16
C LEU A 511 -1.89 -22.86 -5.50
N ASP A 512 -0.74 -23.20 -4.92
CA ASP A 512 -0.54 -24.54 -4.35
C ASP A 512 -1.27 -24.75 -3.00
N THR A 513 -1.69 -23.68 -2.31
CA THR A 513 -2.35 -23.77 -1.00
C THR A 513 -3.48 -22.74 -0.80
N PRO A 514 -4.49 -23.01 0.06
CA PRO A 514 -5.57 -22.07 0.37
C PRO A 514 -5.09 -20.72 0.90
N TYR A 515 -3.97 -20.72 1.64
CA TYR A 515 -3.35 -19.50 2.17
C TYR A 515 -2.75 -18.62 1.06
N TYR A 516 -2.14 -19.22 0.04
CA TYR A 516 -1.68 -18.48 -1.13
C TYR A 516 -2.85 -17.87 -1.90
N GLU A 517 -3.89 -18.66 -2.18
CA GLU A 517 -5.10 -18.17 -2.83
C GLU A 517 -5.78 -17.04 -2.02
N GLY A 518 -5.88 -17.19 -0.70
CA GLY A 518 -6.43 -16.15 0.19
C GLY A 518 -5.67 -14.83 0.11
N SER A 519 -4.34 -14.88 -0.12
CA SER A 519 -3.50 -13.68 -0.19
C SER A 519 -3.69 -12.86 -1.47
N VAL A 520 -4.15 -13.50 -2.55
CA VAL A 520 -4.28 -12.86 -3.87
C VAL A 520 -5.76 -12.60 -4.24
N SER A 521 -6.67 -13.45 -3.76
CA SER A 521 -8.08 -13.45 -4.16
C SER A 521 -8.80 -12.13 -3.88
N ALA A 522 -8.61 -11.55 -2.70
CA ALA A 522 -9.23 -10.28 -2.33
C ALA A 522 -8.78 -9.14 -3.26
N ILE A 523 -7.48 -9.11 -3.59
CA ILE A 523 -6.89 -8.10 -4.49
C ILE A 523 -7.45 -8.25 -5.90
N LYS A 524 -7.44 -9.47 -6.45
CA LYS A 524 -7.90 -9.72 -7.82
C LYS A 524 -9.38 -9.41 -7.98
N TYR A 525 -10.21 -9.81 -7.03
CA TYR A 525 -11.63 -9.49 -7.05
C TYR A 525 -11.87 -7.98 -6.94
N ALA A 526 -11.22 -7.30 -5.98
CA ALA A 526 -11.35 -5.86 -5.80
C ALA A 526 -10.92 -5.08 -7.05
N ALA A 527 -9.81 -5.50 -7.69
CA ALA A 527 -9.32 -4.89 -8.92
C ALA A 527 -10.29 -5.06 -10.08
N LYS A 528 -10.80 -6.28 -10.29
CA LYS A 528 -11.74 -6.59 -11.37
C LYS A 528 -13.08 -5.88 -11.20
N ALA A 529 -13.61 -5.86 -9.98
CA ALA A 529 -14.89 -5.22 -9.66
C ALA A 529 -14.79 -3.70 -9.49
N GLU A 530 -13.57 -3.14 -9.60
CA GLU A 530 -13.28 -1.73 -9.29
C GLU A 530 -13.78 -1.32 -7.89
N LEU A 531 -13.66 -2.20 -6.91
CA LEU A 531 -14.05 -1.94 -5.52
C LEU A 531 -12.85 -1.52 -4.68
N PHE A 532 -13.13 -0.92 -3.51
CA PHE A 532 -12.11 -0.64 -2.52
C PHE A 532 -11.85 -1.86 -1.65
N LEU A 533 -10.59 -2.06 -1.26
CA LEU A 533 -10.14 -3.18 -0.43
C LEU A 533 -9.78 -2.69 0.98
N LEU A 534 -10.48 -3.22 1.98
CA LEU A 534 -10.11 -3.09 3.38
C LEU A 534 -9.09 -4.20 3.72
N THR A 535 -7.88 -3.80 4.09
CA THR A 535 -6.77 -4.71 4.42
C THR A 535 -5.84 -4.11 5.46
N ASP A 536 -5.44 -4.94 6.42
CA ASP A 536 -4.46 -4.61 7.47
C ASP A 536 -3.12 -5.33 7.24
N ASP A 537 -2.78 -5.61 5.99
CA ASP A 537 -1.49 -6.14 5.58
C ASP A 537 -0.75 -5.11 4.70
N ARG A 538 0.46 -4.71 5.11
CA ARG A 538 1.25 -3.68 4.43
C ARG A 538 1.51 -4.02 2.95
N MET A 539 1.83 -5.27 2.62
CA MET A 539 2.10 -5.64 1.22
C MET A 539 0.85 -5.42 0.39
N THR A 540 -0.28 -5.92 0.89
CA THR A 540 -1.60 -5.81 0.26
C THR A 540 -2.05 -4.34 0.12
N GLN A 541 -1.78 -3.48 1.11
CA GLN A 541 -2.04 -2.04 1.00
C GLN A 541 -1.20 -1.33 -0.08
N MET A 542 0.00 -1.84 -0.38
CA MET A 542 0.93 -1.22 -1.32
C MET A 542 0.82 -1.75 -2.76
N ILE A 543 0.12 -2.88 -2.96
CA ILE A 543 0.05 -3.51 -4.27
C ILE A 543 -0.60 -2.58 -5.30
N ARG A 544 -0.09 -2.62 -6.53
CA ARG A 544 -0.61 -1.88 -7.67
C ARG A 544 -0.97 -2.87 -8.76
N GLU A 545 -2.26 -3.08 -8.99
CA GLU A 545 -2.77 -3.90 -10.09
C GLU A 545 -3.12 -2.97 -11.27
N ASN A 546 -3.11 -3.50 -12.51
CA ASN A 546 -3.34 -2.71 -13.73
C ASN A 546 -4.54 -1.77 -13.61
N GLU A 547 -4.28 -0.45 -13.63
CA GLU A 547 -5.26 0.64 -13.48
C GLU A 547 -6.01 0.72 -12.12
N TRP A 548 -5.86 -0.28 -11.25
CA TRP A 548 -6.37 -0.31 -9.87
C TRP A 548 -5.28 0.14 -8.87
N VAL A 549 -5.22 1.44 -8.63
CA VAL A 549 -4.20 2.08 -7.78
C VAL A 549 -4.88 2.92 -6.69
N ASN A 550 -4.34 2.88 -5.46
CA ASN A 550 -4.80 3.65 -4.30
C ASN A 550 -6.25 3.37 -3.89
N ARG A 551 -6.72 2.13 -4.05
CA ARG A 551 -8.08 1.71 -3.65
C ARG A 551 -8.08 0.85 -2.38
N GLN A 552 -6.96 0.80 -1.66
CA GLN A 552 -6.81 0.09 -0.41
C GLN A 552 -6.86 1.05 0.78
N PHE A 553 -7.44 0.60 1.90
CA PHE A 553 -7.42 1.31 3.17
C PHE A 553 -7.38 0.34 4.36
N GLY A 554 -6.86 0.81 5.49
CA GLY A 554 -6.74 0.02 6.73
C GLY A 554 -7.87 0.29 7.72
N THR A 555 -7.88 -0.49 8.81
CA THR A 555 -8.87 -0.36 9.88
C THR A 555 -8.78 0.99 10.60
N ASP A 556 -7.63 1.65 10.62
CA ASP A 556 -7.46 3.00 11.17
C ASP A 556 -8.24 4.05 10.37
N ALA A 557 -8.20 3.97 9.04
CA ALA A 557 -8.98 4.82 8.14
C ALA A 557 -10.49 4.52 8.23
N LEU A 558 -10.85 3.23 8.38
CA LEU A 558 -12.24 2.81 8.62
C LEU A 558 -12.80 3.42 9.91
N LEU A 559 -12.05 3.37 11.02
CA LEU A 559 -12.50 3.95 12.30
C LEU A 559 -12.85 5.43 12.17
N LYS A 560 -12.04 6.17 11.43
CA LYS A 560 -12.29 7.59 11.15
C LYS A 560 -13.57 7.79 10.33
N ASP A 561 -13.76 7.01 9.26
CA ASP A 561 -14.97 7.07 8.42
C ASP A 561 -16.23 6.73 9.23
N LEU A 562 -16.20 5.68 10.06
CA LEU A 562 -17.33 5.33 10.93
C LEU A 562 -17.69 6.44 11.91
N PHE A 563 -16.69 7.13 12.46
CA PHE A 563 -16.92 8.30 13.31
C PHE A 563 -17.51 9.48 12.53
N GLU A 564 -16.97 9.78 11.34
CA GLU A 564 -17.46 10.87 10.48
C GLU A 564 -18.87 10.63 9.95
N LYS A 565 -19.29 9.37 9.81
CA LYS A 565 -20.67 8.98 9.49
C LYS A 565 -21.59 8.88 10.71
N GLY A 566 -21.08 9.15 11.92
CA GLY A 566 -21.85 9.10 13.17
C GLY A 566 -22.26 7.69 13.60
N LEU A 567 -21.60 6.65 13.08
CA LEU A 567 -21.88 5.25 13.43
C LEU A 567 -21.20 4.82 14.73
N ILE A 568 -20.16 5.54 15.15
CA ILE A 568 -19.48 5.36 16.43
C ILE A 568 -19.27 6.73 17.10
N THR A 569 -19.26 6.74 18.42
CA THR A 569 -19.00 7.94 19.23
C THR A 569 -17.50 8.28 19.25
N ILE A 570 -17.16 9.52 19.65
CA ILE A 570 -15.75 9.92 19.84
C ILE A 570 -15.06 9.06 20.92
N GLN A 571 -15.80 8.59 21.94
CA GLN A 571 -15.27 7.71 22.97
C GLN A 571 -14.88 6.35 22.39
N GLU A 572 -15.77 5.74 21.62
CA GLU A 572 -15.51 4.46 20.95
C GLU A 572 -14.37 4.58 19.94
N TYR A 573 -14.34 5.66 19.14
CA TYR A 573 -13.24 5.91 18.21
C TYR A 573 -11.90 6.03 18.95
N SER A 574 -11.87 6.83 20.02
CA SER A 574 -10.66 7.06 20.82
C SER A 574 -10.14 5.77 21.46
N ASN A 575 -11.04 4.96 22.05
CA ASN A 575 -10.67 3.69 22.68
C ASN A 575 -10.16 2.67 21.64
N ARG A 576 -10.82 2.55 20.49
CA ARG A 576 -10.42 1.61 19.43
C ARG A 576 -9.11 2.03 18.76
N PHE A 577 -8.88 3.34 18.56
CA PHE A 577 -7.59 3.85 18.07
C PHE A 577 -6.45 3.54 19.05
N LEU A 578 -6.66 3.82 20.34
CA LEU A 578 -5.70 3.48 21.39
C LEU A 578 -5.42 1.97 21.44
N GLN A 579 -6.45 1.15 21.24
CA GLN A 579 -6.31 -0.30 21.18
C GLN A 579 -5.42 -0.74 20.02
N LEU A 580 -5.56 -0.14 18.83
CA LEU A 580 -4.66 -0.42 17.70
C LEU A 580 -3.21 -0.04 18.02
N CYS A 581 -2.98 1.08 18.73
CA CYS A 581 -1.64 1.43 19.21
C CYS A 581 -1.08 0.38 20.19
N ARG A 582 -1.90 -0.12 21.13
CA ARG A 582 -1.51 -1.18 22.08
C ARG A 582 -1.22 -2.51 21.40
N TRP A 583 -1.99 -2.83 20.36
CA TRP A 583 -1.78 -3.97 19.47
C TRP A 583 -0.61 -3.79 18.50
N ARG A 584 0.16 -2.71 18.63
CA ARG A 584 1.37 -2.44 17.85
C ARG A 584 1.10 -2.42 16.34
N TYR A 585 -0.07 -1.92 15.92
CA TYR A 585 -0.30 -1.58 14.52
C TYR A 585 0.56 -0.36 14.20
N ARG A 586 1.62 -0.50 13.40
CA ARG A 586 2.60 0.59 13.20
C ARG A 586 2.18 1.58 12.11
N PHE A 587 2.71 2.79 12.28
CA PHE A 587 2.58 3.93 11.37
C PHE A 587 1.17 4.50 11.23
N LEU A 588 0.40 4.43 12.33
CA LEU A 588 -0.89 5.10 12.48
C LEU A 588 -0.70 6.57 12.89
N LEU A 589 -1.56 7.45 12.40
CA LEU A 589 -1.59 8.87 12.78
C LEU A 589 -2.82 9.15 13.65
N PRO A 590 -2.65 9.81 14.82
CA PRO A 590 -3.79 10.16 15.66
C PRO A 590 -4.62 11.29 15.04
N ASP A 591 -5.94 11.19 15.17
CA ASP A 591 -6.85 12.31 14.91
C ASP A 591 -6.80 13.30 16.08
N VAL A 592 -6.80 14.60 15.78
CA VAL A 592 -6.74 15.67 16.80
C VAL A 592 -7.93 15.58 17.76
N ARG A 593 -9.11 15.17 17.27
CA ARG A 593 -10.33 15.02 18.06
C ARG A 593 -10.18 13.91 19.10
N VAL A 594 -9.47 12.84 18.77
CA VAL A 594 -9.14 11.75 19.71
C VAL A 594 -8.21 12.26 20.81
N LEU A 595 -7.15 13.01 20.44
CA LEU A 595 -6.21 13.58 21.41
C LEU A 595 -6.93 14.54 22.38
N LEU A 596 -7.78 15.41 21.87
CA LEU A 596 -8.58 16.35 22.67
C LEU A 596 -9.54 15.64 23.62
N PHE A 597 -10.27 14.65 23.12
CA PHE A 597 -11.18 13.86 23.95
C PHE A 597 -10.46 13.21 25.13
N LEU A 598 -9.31 12.57 24.87
CA LEU A 598 -8.49 11.94 25.91
C LEU A 598 -7.91 12.97 26.89
N ALA A 599 -7.46 14.13 26.42
CA ALA A 599 -6.95 15.19 27.29
C ALA A 599 -8.00 15.70 28.29
N ARG A 600 -9.24 15.88 27.83
CA ARG A 600 -10.36 16.34 28.68
C ARG A 600 -10.69 15.36 29.81
N GLN A 601 -10.39 14.08 29.66
CA GLN A 601 -10.58 13.08 30.72
C GLN A 601 -9.54 13.18 31.85
N TYR A 602 -8.37 13.78 31.60
CA TYR A 602 -7.25 13.83 32.54
C TYR A 602 -6.84 15.25 32.91
N LYS A 603 -7.79 16.21 32.91
CA LYS A 603 -7.55 17.64 33.27
C LYS A 603 -6.77 17.81 34.58
N LYS A 604 -7.00 16.97 35.59
CA LYS A 604 -6.31 17.04 36.90
C LYS A 604 -4.92 16.41 36.92
N LYS A 605 -4.58 15.60 35.90
CA LYS A 605 -3.30 14.88 35.80
C LYS A 605 -2.85 14.76 34.34
N PRO A 606 -2.67 15.89 33.62
CA PRO A 606 -2.26 15.85 32.22
C PRO A 606 -0.85 15.25 32.08
N LEU A 607 -0.50 14.52 31.02
CA LEU A 607 -1.29 14.18 29.84
C LEU A 607 -2.29 13.02 30.04
N GLY A 608 -2.24 12.32 31.17
CA GLY A 608 -3.00 11.08 31.38
C GLY A 608 -2.33 9.86 30.73
N LYS A 609 -2.71 8.66 31.21
CA LYS A 609 -2.13 7.39 30.74
C LYS A 609 -2.35 7.16 29.22
N PRO A 610 -3.56 7.37 28.66
CA PRO A 610 -3.79 7.16 27.22
C PRO A 610 -2.92 8.02 26.30
N LEU A 611 -2.77 9.32 26.58
CA LEU A 611 -1.93 10.19 25.75
C LEU A 611 -0.44 9.87 25.89
N ASN A 612 0.02 9.44 27.06
CA ASN A 612 1.39 8.95 27.24
C ASN A 612 1.65 7.68 26.42
N GLU A 613 0.67 6.78 26.31
CA GLU A 613 0.76 5.58 25.48
C GLU A 613 0.84 5.96 23.99
N ILE A 614 0.01 6.89 23.50
CA ILE A 614 0.08 7.38 22.11
C ILE A 614 1.40 8.09 21.84
N ALA A 615 1.89 8.92 22.77
CA ALA A 615 3.19 9.57 22.66
C ALA A 615 4.33 8.55 22.57
N THR A 616 4.28 7.51 23.41
CA THR A 616 5.27 6.41 23.41
C THR A 616 5.21 5.62 22.12
N TYR A 617 4.01 5.33 21.62
CA TYR A 617 3.79 4.69 20.33
C TYR A 617 4.43 5.48 19.18
N GLY A 618 4.29 6.81 19.17
CA GLY A 618 4.91 7.68 18.16
C GLY A 618 6.44 7.60 18.18
N ARG A 619 7.05 7.63 19.38
CA ARG A 619 8.51 7.46 19.54
C ARG A 619 8.96 6.08 19.06
N GLN A 620 8.23 5.02 19.39
CA GLN A 620 8.51 3.68 18.90
C GLN A 620 8.45 3.59 17.37
N CYS A 621 7.48 4.26 16.73
CA CYS A 621 7.43 4.31 15.26
C CYS A 621 8.65 4.99 14.64
N MET A 622 9.26 5.99 15.30
CA MET A 622 10.50 6.63 14.80
C MET A 622 11.76 5.80 15.09
N GLN A 623 11.72 4.90 16.07
CA GLN A 623 12.80 3.97 16.38
C GLN A 623 12.79 2.71 15.51
N ASP A 624 11.63 2.39 14.91
CA ASP A 624 11.42 1.24 14.04
C ASP A 624 12.23 1.37 12.74
N THR A 625 13.10 0.38 12.48
CA THR A 625 13.99 0.36 11.31
C THR A 625 13.26 0.07 10.01
N GLU A 626 12.03 -0.46 10.09
CA GLU A 626 11.20 -0.79 8.93
C GLU A 626 10.35 0.38 8.45
N LEU A 627 10.49 1.57 9.06
CA LEU A 627 9.93 2.80 8.51
C LEU A 627 10.64 3.14 7.20
N PHE A 628 9.89 3.39 6.12
CA PHE A 628 10.48 3.58 4.79
C PHE A 628 11.18 4.93 4.67
N LEU A 629 12.50 4.90 4.47
CA LEU A 629 13.35 6.10 4.40
C LEU A 629 13.95 6.35 3.00
N VAL A 630 13.56 5.56 2.01
CA VAL A 630 13.90 5.82 0.61
C VAL A 630 13.04 6.98 0.10
N PRO A 631 13.61 7.96 -0.63
CA PRO A 631 12.83 9.03 -1.23
C PRO A 631 11.74 8.49 -2.18
N GLU A 632 10.49 8.83 -1.90
CA GLU A 632 9.37 8.50 -2.77
C GLU A 632 9.37 9.41 -4.01
N PRO A 633 8.77 8.99 -5.15
CA PRO A 633 8.66 9.79 -6.37
C PRO A 633 7.63 10.93 -6.24
N THR A 634 7.75 11.73 -5.18
CA THR A 634 7.01 12.97 -4.93
C THR A 634 7.75 14.19 -5.47
N VAL A 635 7.10 15.36 -5.45
CA VAL A 635 7.71 16.62 -5.90
C VAL A 635 7.60 17.69 -4.79
N PRO A 636 8.68 17.99 -4.03
CA PRO A 636 10.02 17.38 -4.11
C PRO A 636 10.06 15.93 -3.60
N PRO A 637 11.08 15.13 -3.98
CA PRO A 637 11.28 13.79 -3.42
C PRO A 637 11.44 13.85 -1.91
N LEU A 638 10.63 13.08 -1.19
CA LEU A 638 10.64 13.08 0.28
C LEU A 638 10.54 11.64 0.77
N PRO A 639 11.42 11.21 1.71
CA PRO A 639 11.26 9.93 2.38
C PRO A 639 9.91 9.85 3.11
N LEU A 640 9.24 8.70 2.99
CA LEU A 640 7.96 8.46 3.65
C LEU A 640 8.04 8.66 5.16
N GLY A 641 9.11 8.17 5.80
CA GLY A 641 9.33 8.30 7.24
C GLY A 641 9.46 9.75 7.72
N ILE A 642 10.11 10.62 6.93
CA ILE A 642 10.17 12.07 7.24
C ILE A 642 8.77 12.67 7.11
N LYS A 643 8.02 12.34 6.06
CA LYS A 643 6.65 12.83 5.89
C LYS A 643 5.74 12.36 7.03
N PHE A 644 5.90 11.12 7.48
CA PHE A 644 5.17 10.55 8.61
C PHE A 644 5.50 11.30 9.91
N GLN A 645 6.78 11.55 10.21
CA GLN A 645 7.19 12.36 11.36
C GLN A 645 6.61 13.78 11.31
N MET A 646 6.71 14.47 10.17
CA MET A 646 6.14 15.81 10.01
C MET A 646 4.62 15.81 10.25
N ALA A 647 3.91 14.81 9.72
CA ALA A 647 2.48 14.65 9.97
C ALA A 647 2.18 14.37 11.44
N TRP A 648 2.99 13.55 12.11
CA TRP A 648 2.88 13.28 13.54
C TRP A 648 3.02 14.56 14.36
N VAL A 649 4.09 15.34 14.13
CA VAL A 649 4.34 16.63 14.79
C VAL A 649 3.17 17.58 14.54
N GLU A 650 2.68 17.67 13.30
CA GLU A 650 1.54 18.51 12.93
C GLU A 650 0.27 18.17 13.73
N ARG A 651 -0.05 16.88 13.95
CA ARG A 651 -1.22 16.47 14.75
C ARG A 651 -1.11 16.92 16.20
N TRP A 652 0.08 16.82 16.79
CA TRP A 652 0.30 17.23 18.18
C TRP A 652 0.34 18.75 18.35
N LEU A 653 0.85 19.51 17.36
CA LEU A 653 0.77 20.97 17.38
C LEU A 653 -0.67 21.45 17.22
N ALA A 654 -1.45 20.84 16.34
CA ALA A 654 -2.88 21.15 16.18
C ALA A 654 -3.67 20.81 17.47
N PHE A 655 -3.32 19.71 18.15
CA PHE A 655 -3.85 19.39 19.47
C PHE A 655 -3.50 20.47 20.51
N LEU A 656 -2.24 20.91 20.59
CA LEU A 656 -1.85 21.99 21.50
C LEU A 656 -2.60 23.29 21.20
N ALA A 657 -2.67 23.71 19.94
CA ALA A 657 -3.41 24.91 19.55
C ALA A 657 -4.89 24.81 19.94
N SER A 658 -5.50 23.64 19.83
CA SER A 658 -6.89 23.40 20.23
C SER A 658 -7.06 23.44 21.76
N VAL A 659 -6.12 22.86 22.51
CA VAL A 659 -6.13 22.89 23.99
C VAL A 659 -5.99 24.32 24.53
N TRP A 660 -5.14 25.14 23.93
CA TRP A 660 -4.96 26.55 24.34
C TRP A 660 -6.14 27.48 24.03
N GLN A 661 -7.08 27.02 23.20
CA GLN A 661 -8.32 27.73 22.88
C GLN A 661 -9.54 27.14 23.62
N ASP A 662 -9.33 26.12 24.44
CA ASP A 662 -10.41 25.41 25.12
C ASP A 662 -10.48 25.87 26.59
N ASP A 663 -11.56 26.56 26.93
CA ASP A 663 -11.84 27.13 28.27
C ASP A 663 -11.89 26.05 29.38
N ASP A 664 -12.02 24.79 29.00
CA ASP A 664 -11.96 23.65 29.91
C ASP A 664 -10.60 23.45 30.62
N PHE A 665 -9.53 24.08 30.12
CA PHE A 665 -8.17 23.92 30.65
C PHE A 665 -7.67 25.18 31.36
N THR A 666 -7.17 25.02 32.58
CA THR A 666 -6.55 26.11 33.35
C THR A 666 -5.16 26.46 32.82
N ARG A 667 -4.67 27.68 33.08
CA ARG A 667 -3.34 28.12 32.64
C ARG A 667 -2.20 27.22 33.11
N GLU A 668 -2.25 26.71 34.33
CA GLU A 668 -1.28 25.75 34.86
C GLU A 668 -1.32 24.42 34.08
N ASN A 669 -2.51 23.95 33.73
CA ASN A 669 -2.68 22.75 32.90
C ASN A 669 -2.11 22.95 31.50
N LEU A 670 -2.34 24.11 30.87
CA LEU A 670 -1.86 24.43 29.52
C LEU A 670 -0.34 24.35 29.43
N GLU A 671 0.38 24.97 30.36
CA GLU A 671 1.84 24.94 30.38
C GLU A 671 2.38 23.53 30.64
N GLN A 672 1.74 22.78 31.56
CA GLN A 672 2.14 21.41 31.85
C GLN A 672 1.91 20.47 30.66
N ILE A 673 0.79 20.61 29.95
CA ILE A 673 0.46 19.85 28.73
C ILE A 673 1.49 20.16 27.66
N THR A 674 1.72 21.43 27.33
CA THR A 674 2.71 21.84 26.33
C THR A 674 4.07 21.26 26.65
N ARG A 675 4.55 21.42 27.90
CA ARG A 675 5.84 20.87 28.32
C ARG A 675 5.93 19.37 28.08
N LYS A 676 4.93 18.59 28.50
CA LYS A 676 4.94 17.13 28.36
C LYS A 676 4.83 16.68 26.89
N VAL A 677 4.10 17.41 26.04
CA VAL A 677 4.01 17.11 24.60
C VAL A 677 5.38 17.26 23.94
N TYR A 678 6.11 18.34 24.22
CA TYR A 678 7.47 18.51 23.68
C TYR A 678 8.45 17.45 24.22
N GLU A 679 8.33 17.07 25.50
CA GLU A 679 9.24 16.08 26.11
C GLU A 679 8.94 14.64 25.67
N GLN A 680 7.69 14.32 25.35
CA GLN A 680 7.27 12.93 25.17
C GLN A 680 6.65 12.68 23.79
N ALA A 681 5.85 13.59 23.24
CA ALA A 681 5.00 13.31 22.09
C ALA A 681 5.54 13.81 20.75
N LEU A 682 6.57 14.67 20.75
CA LEU A 682 7.25 15.13 19.53
C LEU A 682 8.58 14.37 19.36
N PRO A 683 8.61 13.26 18.60
CA PRO A 683 9.84 12.52 18.39
C PRO A 683 10.78 13.26 17.43
N GLY A 684 12.08 13.08 17.63
CA GLY A 684 13.10 13.48 16.66
C GLY A 684 13.07 12.65 15.37
N PRO A 685 14.04 12.85 14.47
CA PRO A 685 14.04 12.20 13.15
C PRO A 685 14.14 10.67 13.26
N PRO A 686 13.62 9.92 12.27
CA PRO A 686 13.70 8.47 12.26
C PRO A 686 15.13 7.93 12.48
N LYS A 687 15.25 6.85 13.27
CA LYS A 687 16.53 6.25 13.66
C LYS A 687 17.37 5.79 12.46
N GLY A 688 16.73 5.20 11.45
CA GLY A 688 17.39 4.69 10.24
C GLY A 688 17.80 5.75 9.22
N LEU A 689 17.58 7.04 9.49
CA LEU A 689 17.88 8.11 8.53
C LEU A 689 19.38 8.27 8.35
N LYS A 690 19.85 8.28 7.09
CA LYS A 690 21.27 8.51 6.76
C LYS A 690 21.75 9.85 7.33
N ASP A 691 22.97 9.88 7.84
CA ASP A 691 23.54 11.06 8.50
C ASP A 691 23.55 12.30 7.59
N GLU A 692 23.85 12.14 6.30
CA GLU A 692 23.79 13.22 5.29
C GLU A 692 22.41 13.92 5.21
N ILE A 693 21.32 13.16 5.35
CA ILE A 693 19.95 13.71 5.33
C ILE A 693 19.61 14.28 6.71
N ARG A 694 20.07 13.63 7.79
CA ARG A 694 19.85 14.04 9.18
C ARG A 694 20.46 15.41 9.47
N GLU A 695 21.67 15.69 9.01
CA GLU A 695 22.34 16.98 9.19
C GLU A 695 21.59 18.13 8.51
N ASN A 696 21.00 17.89 7.34
CA ASN A 696 20.18 18.88 6.64
C ASN A 696 18.78 19.08 7.27
N TYR A 697 18.32 18.11 8.06
CA TYR A 697 16.98 18.10 8.62
C TYR A 697 16.88 18.76 10.01
N SER A 698 17.95 18.70 10.82
CA SER A 698 17.96 19.23 12.20
C SER A 698 17.61 20.71 12.34
N GLY A 699 17.86 21.55 11.32
CA GLY A 699 17.44 22.96 11.28
C GLY A 699 16.08 23.22 10.60
N LEU A 700 15.51 22.23 9.92
CA LEU A 700 14.21 22.32 9.24
C LEU A 700 13.04 22.00 10.16
N GLU A 701 13.25 21.19 11.21
CA GLU A 701 12.22 20.84 12.19
C GLU A 701 11.67 22.08 12.91
N ASP A 702 12.55 22.93 13.46
CA ASP A 702 12.15 24.16 14.14
C ASP A 702 11.36 25.09 13.21
N LYS A 703 11.87 25.31 12.00
CA LYS A 703 11.18 26.13 10.98
C LYS A 703 9.82 25.55 10.60
N PHE A 704 9.68 24.22 10.57
CA PHE A 704 8.41 23.55 10.32
C PHE A 704 7.43 23.75 11.48
N ILE A 705 7.87 23.59 12.72
CA ILE A 705 7.06 23.80 13.93
C ILE A 705 6.52 25.23 13.96
N PHE A 706 7.38 26.25 13.79
CA PHE A 706 6.95 27.65 13.76
C PHE A 706 5.99 27.95 12.62
N GLY A 707 6.33 27.49 11.40
CA GLY A 707 5.46 27.66 10.25
C GLY A 707 4.08 27.07 10.48
N LYS A 708 3.98 25.91 11.15
CA LYS A 708 2.71 25.27 11.48
C LYS A 708 1.95 25.99 12.60
N LEU A 709 2.64 26.46 13.65
CA LEU A 709 1.99 27.24 14.71
C LEU A 709 1.43 28.56 14.18
N PHE A 710 2.12 29.24 13.27
CA PHE A 710 1.58 30.44 12.62
C PHE A 710 0.38 30.14 11.75
N MET A 711 0.38 29.05 10.97
CA MET A 711 -0.81 28.62 10.23
C MET A 711 -1.99 28.32 11.16
N LEU A 712 -1.76 27.62 12.27
CA LEU A 712 -2.79 27.36 13.28
C LEU A 712 -3.29 28.66 13.93
N ALA A 713 -2.45 29.68 14.09
CA ALA A 713 -2.86 30.99 14.59
C ALA A 713 -3.75 31.75 13.62
N VAL A 714 -3.56 31.57 12.30
CA VAL A 714 -4.47 32.13 11.30
C VAL A 714 -5.86 31.49 11.41
N GLU A 715 -5.92 30.18 11.63
CA GLU A 715 -7.15 29.38 11.74
C GLU A 715 -7.83 29.47 13.12
N ALA A 716 -7.08 29.86 14.17
CA ALA A 716 -7.55 29.91 15.55
C ALA A 716 -8.71 30.88 15.73
N GLU A 717 -9.70 30.57 16.56
CA GLU A 717 -10.82 31.48 16.83
C GLU A 717 -10.39 32.74 17.57
N THR A 718 -9.50 32.58 18.54
CA THR A 718 -8.92 33.64 19.39
C THR A 718 -7.40 33.54 19.35
N PRO A 719 -6.73 34.13 18.34
CA PRO A 719 -5.29 33.96 18.12
C PRO A 719 -4.43 34.41 19.30
N GLU A 720 -4.86 35.42 20.06
CA GLU A 720 -4.13 35.93 21.22
C GLU A 720 -3.96 34.89 22.35
N LEU A 721 -4.84 33.89 22.45
CA LEU A 721 -4.69 32.80 23.43
C LEU A 721 -3.50 31.89 23.11
N LEU A 722 -3.05 31.86 21.85
CA LEU A 722 -1.88 31.08 21.44
C LEU A 722 -0.54 31.72 21.83
N HIS A 723 -0.55 32.95 22.38
CA HIS A 723 0.68 33.60 22.85
C HIS A 723 1.42 32.78 23.90
N GLY A 724 0.69 32.16 24.83
CA GLY A 724 1.32 31.29 25.82
C GLY A 724 1.89 30.02 25.21
N LEU A 725 1.24 29.44 24.20
CA LEU A 725 1.76 28.28 23.46
C LEU A 725 3.07 28.64 22.76
N LEU A 726 3.09 29.72 21.97
CA LEU A 726 4.28 30.20 21.27
C LEU A 726 5.43 30.50 22.23
N SER A 727 5.15 31.19 23.33
CA SER A 727 6.15 31.49 24.36
C SER A 727 6.78 30.24 24.98
N GLN A 728 5.96 29.22 25.29
CA GLN A 728 6.46 27.95 25.82
C GLN A 728 7.23 27.15 24.76
N THR A 729 6.79 27.18 23.49
CA THR A 729 7.52 26.60 22.37
C THR A 729 8.90 27.22 22.21
N PHE A 730 9.00 28.56 22.16
CA PHE A 730 10.30 29.24 22.05
C PHE A 730 11.25 28.91 23.20
N ARG A 731 10.72 28.88 24.43
CA ARG A 731 11.49 28.47 25.61
C ARG A 731 12.00 27.03 25.48
N LYS A 732 11.17 26.12 24.97
CA LYS A 732 11.54 24.71 24.80
C LYS A 732 12.57 24.47 23.70
N LEU A 733 12.55 25.28 22.64
CA LEU A 733 13.54 25.22 21.56
C LEU A 733 14.81 26.03 21.89
N GLY A 734 14.86 26.75 23.03
CA GLY A 734 16.03 27.53 23.44
C GLY A 734 16.26 28.79 22.60
N TYR A 735 15.20 29.38 22.07
CA TYR A 735 15.27 30.59 21.24
C TYR A 735 15.34 31.85 22.11
N ASP A 736 16.38 32.66 21.91
CA ASP A 736 16.47 34.02 22.47
C ASP A 736 15.51 34.99 21.75
N GLU A 737 15.25 36.15 22.33
CA GLU A 737 14.31 37.13 21.77
C GLU A 737 14.64 37.49 20.32
N LYS A 738 15.94 37.66 20.00
CA LYS A 738 16.41 37.97 18.65
C LYS A 738 16.03 36.88 17.64
N ARG A 739 16.26 35.60 17.94
CA ARG A 739 15.86 34.50 17.04
C ARG A 739 14.35 34.39 16.88
N GLN A 740 13.57 34.70 17.92
CA GLN A 740 12.11 34.70 17.83
C GLN A 740 11.64 35.76 16.82
N GLU A 741 12.20 36.97 16.90
CA GLU A 741 11.92 38.06 15.98
C GLU A 741 12.37 37.76 14.55
N GLU A 742 13.56 37.16 14.36
CA GLU A 742 14.05 36.70 13.05
C GLU A 742 13.11 35.66 12.42
N GLY A 743 12.61 34.71 13.21
CA GLY A 743 11.65 33.70 12.75
C GLY A 743 10.30 34.29 12.35
N LEU A 744 9.77 35.24 13.14
CA LEU A 744 8.56 35.99 12.80
C LEU A 744 8.75 36.79 11.51
N LYS A 745 9.88 37.49 11.38
CA LYS A 745 10.25 38.26 10.19
C LYS A 745 10.26 37.37 8.95
N GLU A 746 10.97 36.25 8.99
CA GLU A 746 11.11 35.32 7.87
C GLU A 746 9.73 34.80 7.41
N HIS A 747 8.83 34.50 8.36
CA HIS A 747 7.48 34.04 8.03
C HIS A 747 6.62 35.14 7.38
N LEU A 748 6.64 36.36 7.93
CA LEU A 748 5.91 37.51 7.39
C LEU A 748 6.46 37.95 6.02
N GLU A 749 7.78 37.87 5.81
CA GLU A 749 8.40 38.15 4.51
C GLU A 749 7.92 37.15 3.46
N ARG A 750 7.90 35.85 3.76
CA ARG A 750 7.33 34.83 2.86
C ARG A 750 5.85 35.09 2.56
N LEU A 751 5.06 35.49 3.56
CA LEU A 751 3.66 35.86 3.37
C LEU A 751 3.51 37.03 2.39
N SER A 752 4.39 38.04 2.49
CA SER A 752 4.40 39.20 1.58
C SER A 752 4.80 38.85 0.14
N GLU A 753 5.45 37.71 -0.06
CA GLU A 753 5.89 37.22 -1.38
C GLU A 753 4.90 36.23 -2.01
N LEU A 754 3.80 35.88 -1.33
CA LEU A 754 2.82 34.93 -1.85
C LEU A 754 2.05 35.55 -3.05
N PRO A 755 2.10 34.91 -4.23
CA PRO A 755 1.45 35.44 -5.43
C PRO A 755 -0.08 35.36 -5.32
N GLY A 756 -0.76 36.48 -5.60
CA GLY A 756 -2.23 36.56 -5.62
C GLY A 756 -2.89 37.06 -4.32
N ILE A 757 -2.10 37.24 -3.26
CA ILE A 757 -2.58 37.85 -2.01
C ILE A 757 -2.33 39.36 -2.08
N ASP A 758 -3.40 40.15 -1.93
CA ASP A 758 -3.25 41.59 -1.71
C ASP A 758 -2.69 41.81 -0.30
N ILE A 759 -1.44 42.26 -0.24
CA ILE A 759 -0.66 42.48 0.98
C ILE A 759 -1.37 43.49 1.91
N ARG A 760 -2.09 44.49 1.36
CA ARG A 760 -2.69 45.58 2.15
C ARG A 760 -4.07 45.24 2.72
N THR A 761 -4.70 44.17 2.24
CA THR A 761 -5.99 43.69 2.73
C THR A 761 -5.85 42.30 3.34
N ILE A 762 -5.84 41.25 2.53
CA ILE A 762 -5.79 39.86 2.97
C ILE A 762 -4.48 39.56 3.72
N GLY A 763 -3.34 39.98 3.16
CA GLY A 763 -2.04 39.80 3.80
C GLY A 763 -1.97 40.52 5.15
N ARG A 764 -2.57 41.71 5.25
CA ARG A 764 -2.68 42.47 6.50
C ARG A 764 -3.49 41.70 7.54
N GLY A 765 -4.68 41.20 7.21
CA GLY A 765 -5.51 40.42 8.15
C GLY A 765 -4.81 39.16 8.66
N ILE A 766 -4.11 38.44 7.78
CA ILE A 766 -3.31 37.26 8.17
C ILE A 766 -2.16 37.67 9.10
N ALA A 767 -1.43 38.74 8.77
CA ALA A 767 -0.33 39.24 9.59
C ALA A 767 -0.79 39.69 10.99
N ILE A 768 -1.97 40.32 11.09
CA ILE A 768 -2.58 40.73 12.36
C ILE A 768 -2.75 39.54 13.29
N ARG A 769 -3.36 38.45 12.83
CA ARG A 769 -3.60 37.25 13.66
C ARG A 769 -2.30 36.60 14.12
N ILE A 770 -1.30 36.54 13.23
CA ILE A 770 0.04 36.04 13.57
C ILE A 770 0.70 36.91 14.65
N ILE A 771 0.60 38.24 14.53
CA ILE A 771 1.11 39.20 15.51
C ILE A 771 0.38 39.08 16.85
N MET A 772 -0.94 38.94 16.83
CA MET A 772 -1.75 38.74 18.04
C MET A 772 -1.36 37.44 18.75
N ALA A 773 -1.15 36.36 18.00
CA ALA A 773 -0.61 35.13 18.57
C ALA A 773 0.82 35.32 19.08
N PHE A 774 1.68 36.06 18.39
CA PHE A 774 3.07 36.24 18.81
C PHE A 774 3.24 37.13 20.05
N TYR A 775 2.55 38.27 20.13
CA TYR A 775 2.70 39.25 21.21
C TYR A 775 1.58 39.21 22.28
N GLY A 776 0.49 38.49 22.02
CA GLY A 776 -0.74 38.54 22.80
C GLY A 776 -1.57 39.79 22.51
N LYS A 777 -2.68 39.98 23.23
CA LYS A 777 -3.53 41.17 23.13
C LYS A 777 -2.94 42.32 23.95
N ARG A 778 -2.63 43.46 23.32
CA ARG A 778 -2.08 44.67 23.96
C ARG A 778 -2.65 45.94 23.34
N GLU A 779 -2.74 47.02 24.11
CA GLU A 779 -3.18 48.33 23.60
C GLU A 779 -2.19 48.96 22.63
N SER A 780 -0.89 48.67 22.82
CA SER A 780 0.18 49.07 21.92
C SER A 780 1.29 48.02 21.91
N TYR A 781 1.94 47.88 20.76
CA TYR A 781 3.02 46.94 20.54
C TYR A 781 4.30 47.70 20.22
N ASN A 782 5.32 47.55 21.06
CA ASN A 782 6.68 48.02 20.74
C ASN A 782 7.28 47.08 19.70
N VAL A 783 7.55 47.59 18.51
CA VAL A 783 7.99 46.77 17.38
C VAL A 783 9.52 46.85 17.25
N PRO A 784 10.24 45.73 17.30
CA PRO A 784 11.67 45.66 17.02
C PRO A 784 12.03 46.25 15.64
N PRO A 785 13.14 47.01 15.51
CA PRO A 785 13.58 47.59 14.23
C PRO A 785 13.69 46.58 13.08
N LEU A 786 14.03 45.33 13.42
CA LEU A 786 14.14 44.22 12.46
C LEU A 786 12.82 43.93 11.71
N LEU A 787 11.67 44.16 12.35
CA LEU A 787 10.34 43.89 11.80
C LEU A 787 9.73 45.10 11.06
N HIS A 788 10.29 46.31 11.22
CA HIS A 788 9.75 47.53 10.61
C HIS A 788 9.52 47.41 9.10
N PRO A 789 10.50 46.93 8.28
CA PRO A 789 10.33 46.91 6.83
C PRO A 789 9.21 45.97 6.37
N VAL A 790 9.01 44.85 7.06
CA VAL A 790 7.98 43.88 6.68
C VAL A 790 6.60 44.34 7.15
N LEU A 791 6.48 44.93 8.34
CA LEU A 791 5.20 45.45 8.83
C LEU A 791 4.73 46.70 8.05
N GLN A 792 5.65 47.53 7.57
CA GLN A 792 5.36 48.63 6.67
C GLN A 792 4.76 48.15 5.34
N LYS A 793 5.22 47.01 4.79
CA LYS A 793 4.63 46.41 3.58
C LYS A 793 3.16 46.06 3.78
N PHE A 794 2.81 45.49 4.94
CA PHE A 794 1.43 45.16 5.33
C PHE A 794 0.58 46.37 5.73
N GLY A 795 1.19 47.55 5.89
CA GLY A 795 0.50 48.77 6.35
C GLY A 795 0.11 48.74 7.83
N LEU A 796 0.85 47.97 8.63
CA LEU A 796 0.67 47.87 10.08
C LEU A 796 1.54 48.86 10.86
N LEU A 797 2.54 49.44 10.21
CA LEU A 797 3.47 50.42 10.78
C LEU A 797 3.76 51.51 9.74
N ASN A 798 3.76 52.78 10.12
CA ASN A 798 4.14 53.88 9.22
C ASN A 798 5.65 54.16 9.25
N GLU A 799 6.17 54.86 8.25
CA GLU A 799 7.59 55.29 8.23
C GLU A 799 7.88 56.23 9.43
N GLY A 800 8.91 55.90 10.20
CA GLY A 800 9.32 56.67 11.39
C GLY A 800 8.52 56.39 12.67
N GLN A 801 7.61 55.40 12.67
CA GLN A 801 6.94 54.93 13.88
C GLN A 801 7.59 53.64 14.40
N ASP A 802 7.84 53.58 15.71
CA ASP A 802 8.40 52.40 16.40
C ASP A 802 7.34 51.60 17.17
N THR A 803 6.10 52.11 17.20
CA THR A 803 4.97 51.53 17.93
C THR A 803 3.79 51.30 17.00
N MET A 804 3.18 50.13 17.12
CA MET A 804 1.94 49.77 16.43
C MET A 804 0.78 49.87 17.42
N GLN A 805 -0.22 50.67 17.08
CA GLN A 805 -1.41 50.85 17.93
C GLN A 805 -2.36 49.65 17.81
N ASN A 806 -3.26 49.52 18.80
CA ASN A 806 -4.20 48.42 18.95
C ASN A 806 -4.76 47.94 17.61
N ILE A 807 -4.65 46.64 17.39
CA ILE A 807 -5.04 46.00 16.15
C ILE A 807 -6.39 45.32 16.38
N GLU A 808 -7.42 45.76 15.67
CA GLU A 808 -8.72 45.08 15.69
C GLU A 808 -8.60 43.72 14.96
N ASP A 809 -9.10 42.64 15.59
CA ASP A 809 -9.19 41.34 14.93
C ASP A 809 -10.30 41.41 13.88
N ASP A 810 -9.90 41.63 12.63
CA ASP A 810 -10.84 41.70 11.53
C ASP A 810 -10.98 40.31 10.89
N ARG A 811 -11.94 39.52 11.38
CA ARG A 811 -12.29 38.23 10.74
C ARG A 811 -12.86 38.42 9.33
N GLU A 812 -13.39 39.60 8.99
CA GLU A 812 -14.01 39.90 7.70
C GLU A 812 -13.17 40.86 6.85
N VAL A 813 -12.21 40.31 6.13
CA VAL A 813 -11.34 41.13 5.27
C VAL A 813 -11.95 41.26 3.88
N GLY A 814 -12.59 42.41 3.62
CA GLY A 814 -13.18 42.71 2.30
C GLY A 814 -14.48 41.95 2.00
N GLY A 815 -15.24 41.57 3.03
CA GLY A 815 -16.56 40.91 2.91
C GLY A 815 -16.52 39.39 2.86
N TYR A 816 -15.39 38.76 3.20
CA TYR A 816 -15.23 37.31 3.33
C TYR A 816 -14.65 36.99 4.70
N ARG A 817 -15.12 35.90 5.32
CA ARG A 817 -14.52 35.46 6.58
C ARG A 817 -13.14 34.84 6.34
N LEU A 818 -12.21 34.96 7.30
CA LEU A 818 -10.84 34.43 7.17
C LEU A 818 -10.76 32.91 6.93
N ASP A 819 -11.69 32.14 7.48
CA ASP A 819 -11.90 30.71 7.21
C ASP A 819 -12.39 30.46 5.77
N GLU A 820 -13.26 31.33 5.26
CA GLU A 820 -13.67 31.34 3.85
C GLU A 820 -12.53 31.80 2.93
N LEU A 821 -11.60 32.65 3.41
CA LEU A 821 -10.40 33.08 2.69
C LEU A 821 -9.39 31.96 2.52
N VAL A 822 -9.27 31.02 3.46
CA VAL A 822 -8.50 29.79 3.21
C VAL A 822 -9.18 29.00 2.10
N ASP A 823 -10.51 28.87 2.14
CA ASP A 823 -11.29 28.27 1.07
C ASP A 823 -11.32 29.09 -0.22
N LEU A 824 -11.02 30.40 -0.22
CA LEU A 824 -10.92 31.33 -1.36
C LEU A 824 -9.49 31.50 -1.87
N ILE A 825 -8.48 31.24 -1.07
CA ILE A 825 -7.08 31.07 -1.46
C ILE A 825 -6.92 29.65 -2.05
N VAL A 826 -7.69 28.69 -1.52
CA VAL A 826 -7.91 27.36 -2.09
C VAL A 826 -8.94 27.40 -3.24
N ALA A 827 -9.91 28.33 -3.27
CA ALA A 827 -10.87 28.52 -4.37
C ALA A 827 -10.42 29.54 -5.43
N GLN A 828 -9.37 30.33 -5.19
CA GLN A 828 -8.51 30.87 -6.24
C GLN A 828 -7.67 29.77 -6.87
N GLN A 829 -7.69 28.56 -6.30
CA GLN A 829 -7.31 27.31 -6.96
C GLN A 829 -8.52 26.40 -7.30
N ARG A 830 -9.77 26.86 -7.10
CA ARG A 830 -10.94 26.33 -7.79
C ARG A 830 -10.98 27.00 -9.15
N LEU A 831 -10.71 26.20 -10.17
CA LEU A 831 -10.96 26.56 -11.55
C LEU A 831 -12.43 27.00 -11.68
N PRO A 832 -12.73 28.20 -12.23
CA PRO A 832 -14.05 28.43 -12.81
C PRO A 832 -14.29 27.35 -13.87
N GLU A 833 -15.53 26.86 -13.99
CA GLU A 833 -15.90 25.99 -15.10
C GLU A 833 -15.45 26.62 -16.43
N TYR A 834 -14.56 25.91 -17.11
CA TYR A 834 -13.90 26.31 -18.34
C TYR A 834 -14.90 26.30 -19.50
N LYS A 835 -15.09 27.45 -20.16
CA LYS A 835 -15.73 27.52 -21.49
C LYS A 835 -14.78 28.19 -22.48
N ALA A 836 -14.34 27.41 -23.47
CA ALA A 836 -13.40 27.85 -24.49
C ALA A 836 -14.10 28.63 -25.61
N ASP A 837 -14.07 29.96 -25.56
CA ASP A 837 -14.43 30.83 -26.69
C ASP A 837 -13.18 31.51 -27.27
N ARG A 838 -12.46 30.77 -28.12
CA ARG A 838 -11.08 31.09 -28.57
C ARG A 838 -11.00 32.30 -29.52
N PRO A 839 -9.92 33.14 -29.48
CA PRO A 839 -8.66 33.03 -28.73
C PRO A 839 -8.67 33.80 -27.40
N PHE A 840 -9.83 34.29 -26.98
CA PHE A 840 -10.00 35.10 -25.78
C PHE A 840 -10.54 34.24 -24.65
N ILE A 841 -9.81 34.15 -23.55
CA ILE A 841 -10.34 33.46 -22.37
C ILE A 841 -11.20 34.49 -21.61
N LYS A 842 -12.52 34.36 -21.71
CA LYS A 842 -13.48 35.16 -20.93
C LYS A 842 -13.73 34.49 -19.58
N VAL A 843 -13.36 35.17 -18.50
CA VAL A 843 -13.75 34.77 -17.14
C VAL A 843 -15.08 35.47 -16.83
N PRO A 844 -16.16 34.74 -16.44
CA PRO A 844 -17.39 35.40 -16.05
C PRO A 844 -17.14 36.25 -14.79
N PRO A 845 -17.68 37.47 -14.71
CA PRO A 845 -17.41 38.34 -13.58
C PRO A 845 -18.09 37.86 -12.31
N ALA A 846 -17.46 38.09 -11.15
CA ALA A 846 -18.15 38.13 -9.87
C ALA A 846 -19.19 39.28 -9.89
N PRO A 847 -20.23 39.25 -9.03
CA PRO A 847 -21.27 40.27 -9.05
C PRO A 847 -20.66 41.67 -8.91
N LYS A 848 -20.91 42.56 -9.89
CA LYS A 848 -20.56 43.99 -9.93
C LYS A 848 -19.09 44.39 -10.29
N LYS A 849 -18.37 43.66 -11.15
CA LYS A 849 -17.18 44.19 -11.89
C LYS A 849 -17.18 43.76 -13.36
N PRO A 850 -16.56 44.50 -14.31
CA PRO A 850 -16.45 44.08 -15.70
C PRO A 850 -15.47 42.89 -15.85
N GLY A 851 -15.81 41.90 -16.69
CA GLY A 851 -15.03 40.68 -16.87
C GLY A 851 -13.65 40.92 -17.49
N LEU A 852 -12.63 40.19 -17.02
CA LEU A 852 -11.25 40.24 -17.53
C LEU A 852 -11.08 39.24 -18.70
N ILE A 853 -10.40 39.68 -19.76
CA ILE A 853 -10.05 38.85 -20.94
C ILE A 853 -8.55 38.58 -20.91
N PHE A 854 -8.15 37.32 -21.02
CA PHE A 854 -6.74 36.91 -21.10
C PHE A 854 -6.42 36.23 -22.44
N VAL A 855 -5.14 36.30 -22.85
CA VAL A 855 -4.61 35.62 -24.04
C VAL A 855 -3.61 34.51 -23.66
N PRO A 856 -3.58 33.37 -24.39
CA PRO A 856 -2.79 32.19 -23.99
C PRO A 856 -1.28 32.42 -23.81
N HIS A 857 -0.64 33.30 -24.59
CA HIS A 857 0.80 33.57 -24.50
C HIS A 857 1.20 34.42 -23.28
N GLU A 858 0.26 35.14 -22.67
CA GLU A 858 0.47 35.78 -21.37
C GLU A 858 0.33 34.74 -20.25
N LEU A 859 -0.72 33.91 -20.33
CA LEU A 859 -1.01 32.89 -19.32
C LEU A 859 0.05 31.78 -19.26
N ILE A 860 0.70 31.45 -20.37
CA ILE A 860 1.79 30.46 -20.37
C ILE A 860 3.03 30.94 -19.61
N GLN A 861 3.15 32.24 -19.34
CA GLN A 861 4.21 32.82 -18.51
C GLN A 861 3.79 33.01 -17.05
N SER A 862 2.53 32.69 -16.69
CA SER A 862 2.02 32.78 -15.33
C SER A 862 2.90 32.02 -14.34
N ALA A 863 3.02 32.47 -13.09
CA ALA A 863 3.70 31.70 -12.05
C ALA A 863 2.92 30.44 -11.62
N SER A 864 1.61 30.38 -11.88
CA SER A 864 0.77 29.19 -11.62
C SER A 864 1.04 28.11 -12.67
N ALA A 865 1.50 26.95 -12.23
CA ALA A 865 1.71 25.80 -13.11
C ALA A 865 0.39 25.33 -13.72
N GLU A 866 -0.72 25.40 -12.99
CA GLU A 866 -2.04 25.04 -13.50
C GLU A 866 -2.46 25.95 -14.67
N LEU A 867 -2.34 27.27 -14.52
CA LEU A 867 -2.66 28.22 -15.60
C LEU A 867 -1.69 28.10 -16.78
N ARG A 868 -0.39 27.88 -16.53
CA ARG A 868 0.58 27.64 -17.61
C ARG A 868 0.30 26.36 -18.36
N ILE A 869 -0.05 25.29 -17.66
CA ILE A 869 -0.34 23.98 -18.26
C ILE A 869 -1.67 24.06 -19.02
N ALA A 870 -2.69 24.73 -18.48
CA ALA A 870 -3.93 24.98 -19.18
C ALA A 870 -3.69 25.82 -20.45
N ALA A 871 -2.93 26.91 -20.36
CA ALA A 871 -2.55 27.72 -21.51
C ALA A 871 -1.67 26.95 -22.51
N LEU A 872 -0.78 26.08 -22.03
CA LEU A 872 0.04 25.18 -22.85
C LEU A 872 -0.81 24.17 -23.62
N HIS A 873 -1.79 23.56 -22.96
CA HIS A 873 -2.74 22.67 -23.61
C HIS A 873 -3.58 23.44 -24.64
N ASP A 874 -4.07 24.62 -24.29
CA ASP A 874 -4.83 25.47 -25.22
C ASP A 874 -3.99 25.92 -26.42
N ILE A 875 -2.73 26.34 -26.22
CA ILE A 875 -1.76 26.67 -27.29
C ILE A 875 -1.49 25.46 -28.19
N LEU A 876 -1.33 24.27 -27.61
CA LEU A 876 -1.11 23.03 -28.38
C LEU A 876 -2.35 22.60 -29.17
N ASP A 877 -3.53 22.88 -28.65
CA ASP A 877 -4.83 22.58 -29.27
C ASP A 877 -5.39 23.75 -30.11
N HIS A 878 -4.71 24.89 -30.16
CA HIS A 878 -5.12 26.08 -30.91
C HIS A 878 -5.08 25.81 -32.41
N SER A 879 -6.20 25.97 -33.12
CA SER A 879 -6.32 25.62 -34.55
C SER A 879 -5.46 26.50 -35.46
N GLU A 880 -5.23 27.75 -35.06
CA GLU A 880 -4.48 28.77 -35.80
C GLU A 880 -3.03 28.89 -35.31
N LEU A 881 -2.41 27.81 -34.84
CA LEU A 881 -0.98 27.78 -34.47
C LEU A 881 -0.23 26.80 -35.37
N SER A 882 0.95 27.18 -35.87
CA SER A 882 1.69 26.31 -36.78
C SER A 882 2.19 25.02 -36.12
N LYS A 883 2.36 23.96 -36.92
CA LYS A 883 2.91 22.67 -36.49
C LYS A 883 4.33 22.81 -35.94
N PHE A 884 5.15 23.70 -36.47
CA PHE A 884 6.49 23.93 -35.95
C PHE A 884 6.43 24.55 -34.56
N THR A 885 5.62 25.58 -34.37
CA THR A 885 5.51 26.22 -33.06
C THR A 885 4.89 25.26 -32.07
N LYS A 886 3.85 24.51 -32.45
CA LYS A 886 3.32 23.40 -31.62
C LYS A 886 4.40 22.37 -31.28
N SER A 887 5.30 22.04 -32.20
CA SER A 887 6.41 21.12 -31.93
C SER A 887 7.45 21.73 -31.00
N LEU A 888 7.74 23.03 -31.11
CA LEU A 888 8.66 23.74 -30.22
C LEU A 888 8.04 23.83 -28.81
N VAL A 889 6.77 24.21 -28.74
CA VAL A 889 5.95 24.20 -27.54
C VAL A 889 5.94 22.80 -26.92
N LYS A 890 5.77 21.72 -27.70
CA LYS A 890 5.86 20.32 -27.20
C LYS A 890 7.25 19.98 -26.66
N ASN A 891 8.31 20.38 -27.36
CA ASN A 891 9.68 20.10 -26.92
C ASN A 891 10.03 20.85 -25.64
N LYS A 892 9.40 22.01 -25.42
CA LYS A 892 9.55 22.80 -24.21
C LYS A 892 8.44 22.52 -23.20
N ALA A 893 7.46 21.67 -23.52
CA ALA A 893 6.28 21.44 -22.70
C ALA A 893 6.66 20.87 -21.34
N GLU A 894 7.61 19.93 -21.29
CA GLU A 894 8.09 19.38 -20.02
C GLU A 894 8.86 20.42 -19.21
N ASN A 895 9.61 21.31 -19.87
CA ASN A 895 10.24 22.44 -19.19
C ASN A 895 9.20 23.46 -18.70
N ILE A 896 8.10 23.71 -19.42
CA ILE A 896 7.02 24.64 -19.02
C ILE A 896 6.15 24.06 -17.90
N LYS A 897 5.87 22.76 -17.98
CA LYS A 897 5.21 21.96 -16.94
C LYS A 897 6.09 21.82 -15.70
N SER A 898 7.41 21.99 -15.86
CA SER A 898 8.32 22.05 -14.73
C SER A 898 7.88 23.16 -13.79
N ARG A 899 8.07 22.90 -12.50
CA ARG A 899 7.72 23.85 -11.45
C ARG A 899 8.97 24.57 -10.93
N THR A 900 10.14 24.26 -11.47
CA THR A 900 11.41 24.96 -11.22
C THR A 900 11.48 26.24 -12.05
N PRO A 901 11.52 27.44 -11.45
CA PRO A 901 11.53 28.71 -12.19
C PRO A 901 12.66 28.82 -13.22
N ALA A 902 13.86 28.33 -12.89
CA ALA A 902 15.00 28.32 -13.81
C ALA A 902 14.79 27.43 -15.06
N ALA A 903 13.89 26.44 -14.99
CA ALA A 903 13.56 25.57 -16.11
C ALA A 903 12.35 26.07 -16.89
N TRP A 904 11.28 26.47 -16.19
CA TRP A 904 10.04 26.87 -16.85
C TRP A 904 10.03 28.33 -17.26
N ARG A 905 10.62 29.28 -16.52
CA ARG A 905 10.58 30.70 -16.92
C ARG A 905 11.27 30.93 -18.26
N PRO A 906 12.50 30.41 -18.51
CA PRO A 906 13.12 30.56 -19.82
C PRO A 906 12.33 29.83 -20.91
N ALA A 907 11.81 28.63 -20.62
CA ALA A 907 11.05 27.85 -21.59
C ALA A 907 9.67 28.45 -21.90
N ALA A 908 9.00 29.04 -20.91
CA ALA A 908 7.72 29.72 -21.03
C ALA A 908 7.87 31.06 -21.72
N ALA A 909 8.92 31.83 -21.43
CA ALA A 909 9.26 33.04 -22.17
C ALA A 909 9.60 32.70 -23.63
N GLU A 910 10.40 31.65 -23.87
CA GLU A 910 10.74 31.18 -25.23
C GLU A 910 9.51 30.67 -26.00
N VAL A 911 8.57 30.00 -25.32
CA VAL A 911 7.33 29.54 -25.94
C VAL A 911 6.32 30.67 -26.14
N ALA A 912 6.17 31.59 -25.20
CA ALA A 912 5.35 32.76 -25.38
C ALA A 912 5.87 33.61 -26.54
N ASP A 913 7.18 33.79 -26.63
CA ASP A 913 7.84 34.45 -27.76
C ASP A 913 7.64 33.66 -29.07
N ALA A 914 7.78 32.33 -29.05
CA ALA A 914 7.56 31.50 -30.23
C ALA A 914 6.10 31.47 -30.70
N VAL A 915 5.14 31.53 -29.77
CA VAL A 915 3.69 31.64 -30.03
C VAL A 915 3.36 33.01 -30.58
N LEU A 916 3.88 34.09 -29.98
CA LEU A 916 3.71 35.45 -30.47
C LEU A 916 4.33 35.66 -31.85
N LYS A 917 5.47 35.00 -32.14
CA LYS A 917 6.14 35.00 -33.45
C LYS A 917 5.65 33.90 -34.38
N ASP A 918 4.60 33.16 -34.01
CA ASP A 918 3.96 32.20 -34.90
C ASP A 918 3.08 32.93 -35.90
N PHE A 919 3.27 32.64 -37.18
CA PHE A 919 2.60 33.37 -38.25
C PHE A 919 1.07 33.37 -38.13
N LEU A 920 0.50 32.19 -37.89
CA LEU A 920 -0.95 32.01 -37.87
C LEU A 920 -1.55 32.62 -36.60
N TYR A 921 -0.86 32.45 -35.47
CA TYR A 921 -1.33 32.98 -34.19
C TYR A 921 -1.27 34.51 -34.14
N ALA A 922 -0.16 35.11 -34.58
CA ALA A 922 -0.02 36.58 -34.65
C ALA A 922 -1.07 37.20 -35.59
N SER A 923 -1.30 36.58 -36.76
CA SER A 923 -2.35 37.00 -37.70
C SER A 923 -3.74 36.97 -37.06
N SER A 924 -4.06 35.89 -36.36
CA SER A 924 -5.36 35.72 -35.69
C SER A 924 -5.57 36.70 -34.53
N LEU A 925 -4.55 36.86 -33.68
CA LEU A 925 -4.57 37.80 -32.56
C LEU A 925 -4.82 39.23 -33.06
N PHE A 926 -4.14 39.64 -34.14
CA PHE A 926 -4.31 40.95 -34.75
C PHE A 926 -5.75 41.19 -35.25
N VAL A 927 -6.29 40.26 -36.03
CA VAL A 927 -7.65 40.37 -36.60
C VAL A 927 -8.73 40.40 -35.51
N LYS A 928 -8.56 39.60 -34.44
CA LYS A 928 -9.57 39.45 -33.39
C LYS A 928 -9.46 40.49 -32.28
N ALA A 929 -8.30 41.13 -32.09
CA ALA A 929 -8.13 42.23 -31.13
C ALA A 929 -8.64 43.58 -31.65
N MET A 930 -8.59 43.82 -32.97
CA MET A 930 -9.05 45.05 -33.63
C MET A 930 -10.48 45.52 -33.26
N PRO A 931 -11.50 44.65 -33.17
CA PRO A 931 -12.88 45.06 -32.86
C PRO A 931 -13.21 45.21 -31.36
N LEU A 932 -12.26 45.07 -30.43
CA LEU A 932 -12.51 45.24 -28.97
C LEU A 932 -12.64 46.75 -28.60
N THR A 933 -13.46 47.09 -27.60
CA THR A 933 -13.68 48.50 -27.17
C THR A 933 -13.47 48.68 -25.64
N PRO A 934 -12.49 49.48 -25.18
CA PRO A 934 -11.40 50.06 -25.98
C PRO A 934 -10.44 48.96 -26.48
N PRO A 935 -9.81 49.11 -27.66
CA PRO A 935 -8.84 48.14 -28.13
C PRO A 935 -7.63 48.12 -27.20
N ARG A 936 -7.17 46.92 -26.82
CA ARG A 936 -5.90 46.70 -26.10
C ARG A 936 -4.76 46.92 -27.10
N GLN A 937 -4.35 48.18 -27.22
CA GLN A 937 -3.37 48.65 -28.19
C GLN A 937 -2.05 47.87 -28.10
N ASP A 938 -1.67 47.47 -26.88
CA ASP A 938 -0.53 46.62 -26.57
C ASP A 938 -0.55 45.26 -27.30
N TRP A 939 -1.72 44.62 -27.40
CA TRP A 939 -1.86 43.33 -28.11
C TRP A 939 -1.79 43.50 -29.63
N ILE A 940 -2.40 44.56 -30.15
CA ILE A 940 -2.39 44.87 -31.59
C ILE A 940 -0.97 45.20 -32.04
N ASP A 941 -0.27 46.05 -31.29
CA ASP A 941 1.11 46.46 -31.59
C ASP A 941 2.08 45.27 -31.51
N THR A 942 1.92 44.41 -30.49
CA THR A 942 2.73 43.19 -30.32
C THR A 942 2.49 42.18 -31.43
N ALA A 943 1.23 41.95 -31.82
CA ALA A 943 0.88 41.04 -32.91
C ALA A 943 1.42 41.54 -34.26
N TRP A 944 1.28 42.85 -34.52
CA TRP A 944 1.75 43.50 -35.74
C TRP A 944 3.27 43.46 -35.90
N SER A 945 4.01 43.78 -34.83
CA SER A 945 5.49 43.70 -34.81
C SER A 945 5.99 42.27 -35.08
N ASN A 946 5.34 41.28 -34.47
CA ASN A 946 5.75 39.89 -34.61
C ASN A 946 5.34 39.25 -35.95
N LEU A 947 4.29 39.75 -36.62
CA LEU A 947 3.96 39.40 -38.01
C LEU A 947 5.10 39.73 -38.98
N LEU A 948 5.73 40.88 -38.79
CA LEU A 948 6.83 41.38 -39.63
C LEU A 948 8.18 40.69 -39.33
N HIS A 949 8.33 40.13 -38.13
CA HIS A 949 9.49 39.37 -37.68
C HIS A 949 9.16 37.90 -37.34
N THR A 950 8.16 37.36 -38.04
CA THR A 950 7.63 36.02 -37.81
C THR A 950 8.74 34.97 -37.83
N ASN A 951 8.64 33.97 -36.95
CA ASN A 951 9.52 32.82 -37.01
C ASN A 951 9.29 32.06 -38.32
N LEU A 952 10.23 32.19 -39.26
CA LEU A 952 10.14 31.55 -40.56
C LEU A 952 9.87 30.04 -40.45
N ASP A 953 10.41 29.35 -39.45
CA ASP A 953 10.15 27.91 -39.29
C ASP A 953 8.66 27.60 -39.01
N SER A 954 7.91 28.54 -38.40
CA SER A 954 6.45 28.47 -38.28
C SER A 954 5.77 28.56 -39.65
N VAL A 955 6.16 29.54 -40.47
CA VAL A 955 5.70 29.72 -41.86
C VAL A 955 6.00 28.46 -42.69
N TRP A 956 7.24 27.95 -42.64
CA TRP A 956 7.68 26.76 -43.38
C TRP A 956 6.98 25.47 -42.96
N SER A 957 6.45 25.40 -41.73
CA SER A 957 5.75 24.21 -41.23
C SER A 957 4.32 24.07 -41.71
N GLU A 958 3.74 25.18 -42.15
CA GLU A 958 2.43 25.23 -42.80
C GLU A 958 2.55 25.19 -44.33
N VAL A 959 3.73 25.51 -44.87
CA VAL A 959 4.07 25.20 -46.26
C VAL A 959 4.15 23.67 -46.42
N PRO A 960 3.45 23.06 -47.40
CA PRO A 960 3.48 21.61 -47.62
C PRO A 960 4.90 21.06 -47.62
N GLY A 961 5.13 19.95 -46.89
CA GLY A 961 6.42 19.42 -46.41
C GLY A 961 7.43 19.03 -47.48
N ILE A 962 7.87 20.02 -48.23
CA ILE A 962 8.81 19.89 -49.35
C ILE A 962 10.22 20.29 -48.93
N ILE A 963 10.33 21.22 -48.00
CA ILE A 963 11.61 21.77 -47.55
C ILE A 963 11.52 21.98 -46.05
N SER A 964 11.69 20.92 -45.26
CA SER A 964 12.32 21.00 -43.94
C SER A 964 12.25 19.66 -43.17
N LYS A 965 13.39 19.01 -43.00
CA LYS A 965 14.16 19.12 -41.74
C LYS A 965 15.43 18.27 -41.82
N ARG A 966 16.49 18.78 -41.21
CA ARG A 966 17.78 18.11 -40.99
C ARG A 966 17.58 16.79 -40.25
N TRP A 967 18.06 15.71 -40.82
CA TRP A 967 18.41 14.50 -40.09
C TRP A 967 19.93 14.37 -40.10
N SER A 968 20.52 13.73 -39.10
CA SER A 968 21.89 13.25 -39.25
C SER A 968 21.89 12.11 -40.27
N GLU A 969 22.83 12.14 -41.21
CA GLU A 969 22.90 11.24 -42.37
C GLU A 969 22.95 9.75 -41.96
N LYS A 970 23.49 9.46 -40.76
CA LYS A 970 23.58 8.13 -40.14
C LYS A 970 22.22 7.59 -39.67
N ILE A 971 21.44 8.40 -38.96
CA ILE A 971 20.09 8.02 -38.47
C ILE A 971 19.10 7.95 -39.63
N LEU A 972 19.27 8.82 -40.62
CA LEU A 972 18.48 8.79 -41.84
C LEU A 972 18.79 7.52 -42.64
N ARG A 973 20.06 7.09 -42.77
CA ARG A 973 20.42 5.81 -43.41
C ARG A 973 19.92 4.58 -42.64
N GLU A 974 20.08 4.50 -41.31
CA GLU A 974 19.61 3.35 -40.53
C GLU A 974 18.08 3.23 -40.50
N LYS A 975 17.38 4.36 -40.32
CA LYS A 975 15.91 4.36 -40.32
C LYS A 975 15.33 4.26 -41.72
N LEU A 976 15.97 4.79 -42.76
CA LEU A 976 15.55 4.51 -44.14
C LEU A 976 15.91 3.09 -44.56
N TYR A 977 17.03 2.49 -44.17
CA TYR A 977 17.31 1.08 -44.49
C TYR A 977 16.27 0.18 -43.80
N LYS A 978 16.01 0.36 -42.50
CA LYS A 978 14.96 -0.38 -41.78
C LYS A 978 13.54 -0.10 -42.28
N ALA A 979 13.24 1.12 -42.75
CA ALA A 979 11.93 1.48 -43.30
C ALA A 979 11.77 1.13 -44.80
N LEU A 980 12.85 1.05 -45.57
CA LEU A 980 12.86 0.60 -46.97
C LEU A 980 12.86 -0.93 -47.06
N GLU A 981 13.52 -1.63 -46.13
CA GLU A 981 13.42 -3.10 -46.01
C GLU A 981 12.01 -3.55 -45.57
N SER A 982 11.32 -2.75 -44.74
CA SER A 982 9.95 -3.04 -44.29
C SER A 982 8.82 -2.37 -45.09
N LYS A 983 9.13 -1.58 -46.14
CA LYS A 983 8.12 -0.97 -47.05
C LYS A 983 8.51 -1.07 -48.52
N LYS A 984 8.53 -2.28 -49.08
CA LYS A 984 8.20 -2.45 -50.52
C LYS A 984 6.71 -2.17 -50.71
N ASN A 985 6.36 -0.92 -51.04
CA ASN A 985 5.06 -0.59 -51.62
C ASN A 985 4.95 -1.33 -52.97
N LYS A 986 4.15 -2.39 -53.05
CA LYS A 986 3.77 -2.98 -54.35
C LYS A 986 2.75 -2.04 -55.02
N GLU A 987 3.18 -1.31 -56.05
CA GLU A 987 2.27 -0.71 -57.02
C GLU A 987 1.80 -1.80 -57.99
N ASP A 988 0.49 -2.05 -58.05
CA ASP A 988 -0.08 -2.93 -59.08
C ASP A 988 -0.38 -2.11 -60.34
N LYS A 989 0.48 -2.27 -61.35
CA LYS A 989 0.37 -1.62 -62.65
C LYS A 989 -0.19 -2.63 -63.66
N LYS A 990 -1.45 -2.47 -64.08
CA LYS A 990 -1.99 -3.22 -65.23
C LYS A 990 -1.54 -2.56 -66.53
N ARG A 991 -0.88 -3.34 -67.39
CA ARG A 991 -0.38 -2.94 -68.72
C ARG A 991 -1.09 -3.74 -69.81
N LYS A 992 -1.29 -3.14 -70.98
CA LYS A 992 -1.62 -3.82 -72.25
C LYS A 992 -0.63 -3.31 -73.28
N GLY A 993 0.30 -4.18 -73.70
CA GLY A 993 1.50 -3.78 -74.44
C GLY A 993 2.44 -2.90 -73.60
N SER A 994 3.16 -1.98 -74.26
CA SER A 994 4.15 -1.07 -73.64
C SER A 994 3.53 0.13 -72.91
N ARG A 995 2.19 0.27 -72.90
CA ARG A 995 1.50 1.39 -72.26
C ARG A 995 0.82 0.97 -70.95
N ILE A 996 1.06 1.74 -69.89
CA ILE A 996 0.37 1.60 -68.61
C ILE A 996 -1.03 2.19 -68.77
N ILE A 997 -2.04 1.34 -68.59
CA ILE A 997 -3.45 1.74 -68.74
C ILE A 997 -4.10 1.99 -67.39
N ARG A 998 -3.61 1.36 -66.31
CA ARG A 998 -4.15 1.58 -64.97
C ARG A 998 -3.10 1.31 -63.90
N VAL A 999 -2.96 2.26 -62.97
CA VAL A 999 -2.16 2.11 -61.75
C VAL A 999 -3.12 2.09 -60.58
N THR A 1000 -3.02 1.06 -59.73
CA THR A 1000 -3.89 0.91 -58.55
C THR A 1000 -3.03 1.03 -57.30
N TYR A 1001 -3.37 1.96 -56.42
CA TYR A 1001 -2.65 2.22 -55.18
C TYR A 1001 -3.32 1.49 -54.01
N ARG A 1002 -2.57 0.71 -53.22
CA ARG A 1002 -3.03 0.21 -51.92
C ARG A 1002 -2.41 1.04 -50.80
N LEU A 1003 -3.25 1.77 -50.07
CA LEU A 1003 -2.87 2.54 -48.88
C LEU A 1003 -2.80 1.60 -47.66
N LYS A 1004 -1.63 1.43 -47.04
CA LYS A 1004 -1.50 0.76 -45.73
C LYS A 1004 -1.08 1.78 -44.65
N CYS A 1005 -2.02 2.02 -43.74
CA CYS A 1005 -1.97 2.79 -42.47
C CYS A 1005 -1.48 4.25 -42.48
N GLY A 1006 -2.29 5.14 -41.87
CA GLY A 1006 -1.90 6.48 -41.40
C GLY A 1006 -2.25 7.69 -42.29
N THR A 1007 -2.79 7.48 -43.49
CA THR A 1007 -2.94 8.56 -44.50
C THR A 1007 -4.39 8.97 -44.81
N LYS A 1008 -5.38 8.57 -43.99
CA LYS A 1008 -6.79 8.98 -44.18
C LYS A 1008 -7.03 10.49 -43.99
N ARG A 1009 -6.24 11.19 -43.16
CA ARG A 1009 -6.41 12.64 -42.87
C ARG A 1009 -5.92 13.58 -43.97
N LEU A 1010 -5.08 13.12 -44.91
CA LEU A 1010 -4.53 13.95 -45.99
C LEU A 1010 -5.35 13.87 -47.30
N ALA A 1011 -6.30 12.95 -47.40
CA ALA A 1011 -7.21 12.85 -48.53
C ALA A 1011 -8.39 13.84 -48.43
N GLN A 1012 -8.72 14.32 -47.22
CA GLN A 1012 -9.87 15.20 -46.97
C GLN A 1012 -9.83 16.57 -47.70
N PRO A 1013 -8.67 17.23 -47.94
CA PRO A 1013 -8.62 18.48 -48.71
C PRO A 1013 -8.52 18.31 -50.24
N GLY A 1014 -8.62 17.08 -50.78
CA GLY A 1014 -8.54 16.85 -52.23
C GLY A 1014 -7.12 16.95 -52.86
N LEU A 1015 -6.07 17.10 -52.04
CA LEU A 1015 -4.68 17.23 -52.52
C LEU A 1015 -4.05 15.85 -52.82
N LYS A 1016 -3.66 15.61 -54.07
CA LYS A 1016 -2.86 14.42 -54.46
C LYS A 1016 -1.39 14.63 -54.09
N ILE A 1017 -0.86 13.85 -53.15
CA ILE A 1017 0.56 13.87 -52.78
C ILE A 1017 1.38 13.40 -53.98
N SER A 1018 2.22 14.29 -54.51
CA SER A 1018 3.10 14.02 -55.63
C SER A 1018 4.52 14.40 -55.26
N THR A 1019 5.43 13.44 -55.29
CA THR A 1019 6.88 13.67 -55.08
C THR A 1019 7.47 14.68 -56.05
N THR A 1020 6.81 14.90 -57.20
CA THR A 1020 7.22 15.89 -58.22
C THR A 1020 7.13 17.34 -57.76
N LEU A 1021 6.17 17.69 -56.89
CA LEU A 1021 6.09 19.06 -56.34
C LEU A 1021 7.29 19.34 -55.42
N LEU A 1022 7.77 18.28 -54.77
CA LEU A 1022 8.82 18.31 -53.79
C LEU A 1022 10.16 18.72 -54.41
N GLU A 1023 10.45 18.07 -55.52
CA GLU A 1023 11.67 18.32 -56.29
C GLU A 1023 11.68 19.70 -56.97
N ARG A 1024 10.52 20.24 -57.37
CA ARG A 1024 10.44 21.56 -58.04
C ARG A 1024 10.83 22.74 -57.14
N LEU A 1025 10.39 22.73 -55.88
CA LEU A 1025 10.75 23.80 -54.94
C LEU A 1025 12.24 23.73 -54.58
N ASN A 1026 12.77 22.52 -54.38
CA ASN A 1026 14.20 22.31 -54.14
C ASN A 1026 15.07 22.75 -55.33
N LEU A 1027 14.61 22.51 -56.57
CA LEU A 1027 15.29 23.01 -57.77
C LEU A 1027 15.31 24.54 -57.84
N THR A 1028 14.18 25.18 -57.50
CA THR A 1028 14.04 26.65 -57.53
C THR A 1028 15.02 27.32 -56.55
N LEU A 1029 15.12 26.80 -55.32
CA LEU A 1029 16.09 27.33 -54.34
C LEU A 1029 17.55 27.16 -54.80
N ARG A 1030 17.89 26.00 -55.39
CA ARG A 1030 19.24 25.75 -55.90
C ARG A 1030 19.61 26.63 -57.09
N GLN A 1031 18.64 26.98 -57.93
CA GLN A 1031 18.85 27.90 -59.06
C GLN A 1031 19.00 29.35 -58.61
N SER A 1032 18.25 29.79 -57.59
CA SER A 1032 18.21 31.19 -57.19
C SER A 1032 19.20 31.57 -56.09
N LEU A 1033 19.75 30.60 -55.34
CA LEU A 1033 20.71 30.85 -54.27
C LEU A 1033 22.01 30.11 -54.52
N ALA A 1034 23.05 30.86 -54.91
CA ALA A 1034 24.38 30.33 -55.21
C ALA A 1034 24.95 29.40 -54.13
N PRO A 1035 24.81 29.65 -52.81
CA PRO A 1035 25.36 28.75 -51.77
C PRO A 1035 24.69 27.37 -51.69
N LEU A 1036 23.49 27.20 -52.25
CA LEU A 1036 22.74 25.95 -52.21
C LEU A 1036 23.00 25.07 -53.45
N ALA A 1037 23.72 25.60 -54.45
CA ALA A 1037 24.22 24.81 -55.57
C ALA A 1037 25.39 23.91 -55.13
N ARG A 1038 25.45 22.68 -55.67
CA ARG A 1038 26.50 21.72 -55.29
C ARG A 1038 27.84 22.16 -55.89
N LYS A 1039 28.90 22.21 -55.06
CA LYS A 1039 30.28 22.63 -55.44
C LYS A 1039 30.38 24.08 -55.94
N THR A 1040 29.54 24.98 -55.43
CA THR A 1040 29.66 26.42 -55.70
C THR A 1040 30.87 27.02 -54.97
N LEU A 1041 31.54 27.99 -55.60
CA LEU A 1041 32.55 28.82 -54.94
C LEU A 1041 31.91 29.84 -53.97
N GLY A 1042 30.62 30.14 -54.14
CA GLY A 1042 29.84 31.04 -53.29
C GLY A 1042 29.25 30.36 -52.05
N PHE A 1043 29.95 29.41 -51.44
CA PHE A 1043 29.46 28.74 -50.24
C PHE A 1043 29.49 29.70 -49.03
N SER A 1044 28.48 29.61 -48.17
CA SER A 1044 28.43 30.46 -46.98
C SER A 1044 29.29 29.84 -45.87
N LYS A 1045 30.28 30.58 -45.39
CA LYS A 1045 31.18 30.14 -44.29
C LYS A 1045 30.49 30.08 -42.93
N GLU A 1046 29.44 30.89 -42.75
CA GLU A 1046 28.67 30.95 -41.51
C GLU A 1046 27.19 30.71 -41.75
N ARG A 1047 26.60 29.88 -40.88
CA ARG A 1047 25.19 29.52 -40.97
C ARG A 1047 24.24 30.71 -40.79
N LYS A 1048 24.64 31.73 -40.02
CA LYS A 1048 23.85 32.96 -39.80
C LYS A 1048 23.68 33.74 -41.11
N ASN A 1049 24.73 33.82 -41.93
CA ASN A 1049 24.71 34.55 -43.21
C ASN A 1049 23.90 33.79 -44.27
N LEU A 1050 24.02 32.45 -44.31
CA LEU A 1050 23.15 31.62 -45.15
C LEU A 1050 21.66 31.82 -44.79
N ARG A 1051 21.34 31.86 -43.48
CA ARG A 1051 19.96 32.08 -43.02
C ARG A 1051 19.44 33.43 -43.51
N LYS A 1052 20.21 34.52 -43.37
CA LYS A 1052 19.83 35.86 -43.85
C LYS A 1052 19.56 35.90 -45.37
N GLN A 1053 20.40 35.25 -46.18
CA GLN A 1053 20.20 35.18 -47.63
C GLN A 1053 18.94 34.39 -48.01
N ILE A 1054 18.65 33.30 -47.31
CA ILE A 1054 17.41 32.53 -47.49
C ILE A 1054 16.19 33.37 -47.11
N VAL A 1055 16.22 34.07 -45.96
CA VAL A 1055 15.12 34.96 -45.51
C VAL A 1055 14.82 36.01 -46.57
N PHE A 1056 15.87 36.67 -47.08
CA PHE A 1056 15.73 37.71 -48.09
C PHE A 1056 15.12 37.16 -49.39
N PHE A 1057 15.58 36.00 -49.86
CA PHE A 1057 15.00 35.36 -51.03
C PHE A 1057 13.53 34.98 -50.83
N GLN A 1058 13.16 34.52 -49.64
CA GLN A 1058 11.76 34.17 -49.31
C GLN A 1058 10.86 35.40 -49.32
N ALA A 1059 11.32 36.53 -48.74
CA ALA A 1059 10.62 37.80 -48.81
C ALA A 1059 10.46 38.26 -50.28
N PHE A 1060 11.55 38.24 -51.05
CA PHE A 1060 11.52 38.59 -52.47
C PHE A 1060 10.56 37.70 -53.27
N TYR A 1061 10.62 36.38 -53.07
CA TYR A 1061 9.78 35.41 -53.77
C TYR A 1061 8.29 35.59 -53.46
N ASN A 1062 7.94 35.86 -52.21
CA ASN A 1062 6.55 35.96 -51.77
C ASN A 1062 5.93 37.33 -52.06
N PHE A 1063 6.68 38.43 -51.93
CA PHE A 1063 6.12 39.78 -51.98
C PHE A 1063 6.48 40.55 -53.26
N ALA A 1064 7.66 40.31 -53.83
CA ALA A 1064 8.20 41.12 -54.93
C ALA A 1064 8.27 40.39 -56.28
N ARG A 1065 8.17 39.05 -56.32
CA ARG A 1065 8.25 38.26 -57.56
C ARG A 1065 6.87 37.76 -58.01
N PRO A 1066 6.33 38.24 -59.15
CA PRO A 1066 5.10 37.70 -59.70
C PRO A 1066 5.27 36.30 -60.30
N HIS A 1067 4.28 35.43 -60.13
CA HIS A 1067 4.31 34.06 -60.62
C HIS A 1067 3.30 33.83 -61.73
N MET A 1068 3.74 33.26 -62.87
CA MET A 1068 2.88 32.99 -64.02
C MET A 1068 1.67 32.11 -63.69
N SER A 1069 1.83 31.12 -62.81
CA SER A 1069 0.76 30.20 -62.41
C SER A 1069 -0.29 30.84 -61.49
N LEU A 1070 0.00 32.02 -60.93
CA LEU A 1070 -0.90 32.74 -60.03
C LEU A 1070 -1.53 33.96 -60.70
N ARG A 1071 -1.19 34.23 -61.97
CA ARG A 1071 -1.74 35.37 -62.68
C ARG A 1071 -3.24 35.21 -62.86
N GLU A 1072 -3.97 36.27 -62.60
CA GLU A 1072 -5.41 36.31 -62.80
C GLU A 1072 -5.73 36.95 -64.14
N LYS A 1073 -6.69 36.37 -64.85
CA LYS A 1073 -7.11 36.85 -66.17
C LYS A 1073 -7.97 38.10 -65.96
N VAL A 1074 -7.52 39.24 -66.46
CA VAL A 1074 -8.21 40.53 -66.26
C VAL A 1074 -8.97 40.96 -67.51
N SER A 1075 -8.62 40.43 -68.68
CA SER A 1075 -9.39 40.62 -69.91
C SER A 1075 -9.50 39.32 -70.72
N GLU A 1076 -10.59 39.19 -71.46
CA GLU A 1076 -10.81 38.08 -72.40
C GLU A 1076 -10.31 38.38 -73.82
N THR A 1077 -9.71 39.55 -74.05
CA THR A 1077 -9.34 40.03 -75.38
C THR A 1077 -8.20 39.22 -76.00
N THR A 1078 -8.29 38.96 -77.31
CA THR A 1078 -7.28 38.29 -78.14
C THR A 1078 -6.43 39.28 -78.95
N LYS A 1079 -6.63 40.58 -78.76
CA LYS A 1079 -5.87 41.64 -79.43
C LYS A 1079 -4.42 41.66 -78.93
N PRO A 1080 -3.42 41.77 -79.82
CA PRO A 1080 -2.04 41.96 -79.40
C PRO A 1080 -1.89 43.25 -78.58
N PHE A 1081 -1.05 43.23 -77.53
CA PHE A 1081 -0.66 44.37 -76.68
C PHE A 1081 -1.65 44.84 -75.58
N GLU A 1082 -2.79 44.21 -75.38
CA GLU A 1082 -3.64 44.44 -74.20
C GLU A 1082 -3.28 43.51 -73.03
N GLN A 1083 -3.32 44.03 -71.79
CA GLN A 1083 -2.91 43.26 -70.60
C GLN A 1083 -3.95 42.21 -70.23
N ARG A 1084 -3.76 41.00 -70.78
CA ARG A 1084 -4.62 39.84 -70.54
C ARG A 1084 -4.54 39.29 -69.11
N TRP A 1085 -3.43 39.52 -68.41
CA TRP A 1085 -3.11 38.90 -67.13
C TRP A 1085 -2.59 39.92 -66.11
N ALA A 1086 -3.16 39.92 -64.91
CA ALA A 1086 -2.63 40.62 -63.75
C ALA A 1086 -1.52 39.78 -63.13
N SER A 1087 -0.37 40.39 -62.93
CA SER A 1087 0.74 39.80 -62.21
C SER A 1087 0.36 39.67 -60.74
N LYS A 1088 0.41 38.44 -60.20
CA LYS A 1088 0.12 38.16 -58.80
C LYS A 1088 1.31 37.48 -58.14
N THR A 1089 1.66 37.92 -56.94
CA THR A 1089 2.66 37.27 -56.10
C THR A 1089 1.98 36.26 -55.16
N PRO A 1090 2.72 35.31 -54.57
CA PRO A 1090 2.18 34.43 -53.54
C PRO A 1090 1.57 35.18 -52.35
N GLY A 1091 2.19 36.29 -51.92
CA GLY A 1091 1.67 37.15 -50.86
C GLY A 1091 0.34 37.79 -51.22
N MET A 1092 0.16 38.23 -52.47
CA MET A 1092 -1.13 38.71 -52.96
C MET A 1092 -2.19 37.60 -53.06
N ALA A 1093 -1.81 36.40 -53.48
CA ALA A 1093 -2.73 35.27 -53.51
C ALA A 1093 -3.17 34.82 -52.10
N ALA A 1094 -2.32 35.02 -51.10
CA ALA A 1094 -2.60 34.75 -49.69
C ALA A 1094 -3.28 35.92 -48.95
N GLY A 1095 -3.51 37.07 -49.61
CA GLY A 1095 -4.13 38.25 -49.01
C GLY A 1095 -3.23 39.02 -48.01
N LEU A 1096 -1.91 38.79 -48.04
CA LEU A 1096 -0.95 39.44 -47.13
C LEU A 1096 -0.47 40.81 -47.62
N THR A 1097 -0.68 41.09 -48.91
CA THR A 1097 -0.42 42.36 -49.57
C THR A 1097 -1.38 42.49 -50.73
N ASP A 1098 -1.72 43.71 -51.12
CA ASP A 1098 -2.61 44.02 -52.23
C ASP A 1098 -1.86 44.36 -53.53
N HIS A 1099 -0.54 44.54 -53.47
CA HIS A 1099 0.32 44.85 -54.62
C HIS A 1099 1.65 44.07 -54.61
N VAL A 1100 2.36 44.12 -55.74
CA VAL A 1100 3.72 43.56 -55.90
C VAL A 1100 4.73 44.57 -55.38
N TRP A 1101 5.54 44.17 -54.41
CA TRP A 1101 6.50 45.06 -53.78
C TRP A 1101 7.72 45.30 -54.67
N THR A 1102 8.20 46.52 -54.70
CA THR A 1102 9.51 46.88 -55.25
C THR A 1102 10.63 46.46 -54.31
N PHE A 1103 11.85 46.31 -54.83
CA PHE A 1103 13.03 46.05 -53.97
C PHE A 1103 13.27 47.17 -52.96
N ARG A 1104 12.92 48.43 -53.31
CA ARG A 1104 13.01 49.56 -52.39
C ARG A 1104 12.06 49.35 -51.22
N GLU A 1105 10.77 49.11 -51.47
CA GLU A 1105 9.79 48.83 -50.42
C GLU A 1105 10.23 47.66 -49.54
N LEU A 1106 10.69 46.57 -50.16
CA LEU A 1106 11.15 45.39 -49.43
C LEU A 1106 12.35 45.66 -48.51
N LEU A 1107 13.22 46.62 -48.85
CA LEU A 1107 14.41 46.97 -48.06
C LEU A 1107 14.21 48.18 -47.13
N THR A 1108 13.27 49.07 -47.43
CA THR A 1108 13.06 50.32 -46.69
C THR A 1108 11.76 50.37 -45.91
N VAL A 1109 10.91 49.34 -45.99
CA VAL A 1109 9.72 49.26 -45.14
C VAL A 1109 10.18 49.37 -43.69
N LYS A 1110 9.79 50.48 -43.03
CA LYS A 1110 10.10 50.70 -41.63
C LYS A 1110 9.12 49.89 -40.80
N LEU A 1111 9.55 48.66 -40.50
CA LEU A 1111 8.93 47.85 -39.47
C LEU A 1111 9.23 48.58 -38.15
N ALA A 1112 8.20 49.09 -37.46
CA ALA A 1112 8.39 49.87 -36.24
C ALA A 1112 9.32 49.10 -35.28
N GLN A 1113 10.44 49.72 -34.88
CA GLN A 1113 11.40 49.10 -33.97
C GLN A 1113 10.72 48.92 -32.61
N ALA A 1114 10.70 47.67 -32.14
CA ALA A 1114 10.08 47.27 -30.88
C ALA A 1114 10.63 48.09 -29.69
N PRO A 1115 9.77 48.57 -28.76
CA PRO A 1115 10.21 48.89 -27.41
C PRO A 1115 10.66 47.64 -26.64
#